data_AF-E4XL48-F1
#
_entry.id   AF-E4XL48-F1
#
_cell.length_a   1.000
_cell.length_b   1.000
_cell.length_c   1.000
_cell.angle_alpha   90.00
_cell.angle_beta   90.00
_cell.angle_gamma   90.00
#
_symmetry.space_group_name_H-M   'P 1'
#
loop_
_entity.id
_entity.type
_entity.pdbx_description
1 polymer ?
#
loop_
_entity_poly.entity_id
_entity_poly.type
_entity_poly.pdbx_seq_one_letter_code
_entity_poly.pdbx_strand_id
1 'polypeptide(L)'
;MLTEFCLLAALTLNSDEREVLRNEIDEWVKCFLPKLERVSTREEKCRLIASVERQEFEDDMNAYYWRFCKFVGKNGMILDAEKRKIQKFKITSFQKKILRENPSLENVLIGRNEIEEETGFWKLKEELEREKISEGGEAVIFLEKFGNLEAAVRVHLFDSFLFTTKFGASELKWKTNLISDFEKAEDRNEDEKAVVPNFENIVQNFANIELFQIDDEKEEDCVGWITILEKCDGNVRTELKNENLDLGERKKIAKGLKNGFDYLREVGISHYDRKLENFLLLGGVAKICDFGLVYEETRRKSYRQMGYCRRGSKYRDSSALFAGSPGFSYQSQLIGNNGLEENYFYFLFCDWITTWSLLYRPIDEKERKKINKIIQNCNIQNIEYKSHVIDNITQIISLPNVSNSFCLDDPNLTKSCQMSSLKQKMTKCVNLDFQNLTKNILDQKWSNLCVPISVTTMLRFSMKNDLAFVDKYDNYTFDKILTNLTMAVYPRSLAGLNLNPKKEENNFQTNDIETMLERICKKTYLRESGWEIVRTQSWSYPAESTCDYKKVTLNQNFVFSRPLTVTGANLFSSGELVFHQMTLDRIENNTFIIQNTDFNHSPVSVSFTKNSYLLKNSKPKKAIRIGLTNPYYAPFHSRYYQMLYDSLNQTGRNFYDDGTIQMQLVNESLTYMHNDLWYLLPDAYSLQLKKI
;
A
#
# COMPACT_ATOMS: atom_id res chain seq x y z
N MET A 1 -8.13 -7.15 42.53
CA MET A 1 -8.87 -7.46 41.28
C MET A 1 -9.92 -6.41 40.88
N LEU A 2 -11.15 -6.27 41.43
CA LEU A 2 -12.13 -5.30 40.83
C LEU A 2 -11.96 -3.82 41.22
N THR A 3 -11.35 -3.49 42.36
CA THR A 3 -11.25 -2.10 42.85
C THR A 3 -10.02 -1.35 42.35
N GLU A 4 -8.88 -2.03 42.14
CA GLU A 4 -7.62 -1.34 41.80
C GLU A 4 -7.54 -0.88 40.34
N PHE A 5 -8.20 -1.58 39.40
CA PHE A 5 -8.29 -1.15 38.00
C PHE A 5 -9.06 0.16 37.79
N CYS A 6 -9.81 0.63 38.80
CA CYS A 6 -10.43 1.96 38.75
C CYS A 6 -9.38 3.09 38.59
N LEU A 7 -8.11 2.83 38.93
CA LEU A 7 -7.00 3.76 38.82
C LEU A 7 -6.37 3.80 37.41
N LEU A 8 -6.76 2.91 36.49
CA LEU A 8 -6.10 2.77 35.18
C LEU A 8 -6.14 4.05 34.33
N ALA A 9 -7.23 4.82 34.44
CA ALA A 9 -7.40 6.09 33.72
C ALA A 9 -6.81 7.30 34.47
N ALA A 10 -6.29 7.11 35.69
CA ALA A 10 -5.77 8.22 36.49
C ALA A 10 -4.43 8.72 35.93
N LEU A 11 -4.35 10.03 35.68
CA LEU A 11 -3.12 10.68 35.21
C LEU A 11 -2.06 10.83 36.31
N THR A 12 -2.47 10.83 37.56
CA THR A 12 -1.58 10.99 38.72
C THR A 12 -1.89 9.93 39.74
N LEU A 13 -0.88 9.12 40.07
CA LEU A 13 -0.91 8.09 41.11
C LEU A 13 0.36 8.23 41.94
N ASN A 14 0.28 7.92 43.24
CA ASN A 14 1.47 7.82 44.08
C ASN A 14 2.26 6.53 43.79
N SER A 15 3.44 6.37 44.39
CA SER A 15 4.31 5.20 44.15
C SER A 15 3.62 3.87 44.43
N ASP A 16 2.90 3.80 45.54
CA ASP A 16 2.30 2.57 46.05
C ASP A 16 1.10 2.18 45.17
N GLU A 17 0.28 3.16 44.79
CA GLU A 17 -0.82 2.97 43.83
C GLU A 17 -0.33 2.48 42.47
N ARG A 18 0.79 3.04 41.96
CA ARG A 18 1.40 2.59 40.70
C ARG A 18 1.90 1.17 40.82
N GLU A 19 2.55 0.80 41.92
CA GLU A 19 3.06 -0.56 42.13
C GLU A 19 1.91 -1.58 42.21
N VAL A 20 0.85 -1.27 42.96
CA VAL A 20 -0.35 -2.11 43.04
C VAL A 20 -1.00 -2.29 41.66
N LEU A 21 -1.18 -1.20 40.91
CA LEU A 21 -1.77 -1.28 39.57
C LEU A 21 -0.91 -2.09 38.59
N ARG A 22 0.43 -1.94 38.64
CA ARG A 22 1.33 -2.77 37.83
C ARG A 22 1.21 -4.25 38.18
N ASN A 23 1.16 -4.59 39.46
CA ASN A 23 0.99 -5.98 39.89
C ASN A 23 -0.31 -6.58 39.37
N GLU A 24 -1.43 -5.84 39.42
CA GLU A 24 -2.72 -6.28 38.88
C GLU A 24 -2.68 -6.44 37.35
N ILE A 25 -2.04 -5.52 36.62
CA ILE A 25 -1.83 -5.67 35.17
C ILE A 25 -0.96 -6.89 34.88
N ASP A 26 0.12 -7.11 35.64
CA ASP A 26 1.02 -8.24 35.44
C ASP A 26 0.33 -9.58 35.70
N GLU A 27 -0.54 -9.67 36.71
CA GLU A 27 -1.40 -10.84 36.93
C GLU A 27 -2.40 -11.05 35.79
N TRP A 28 -3.00 -9.97 35.28
CA TRP A 28 -3.85 -10.04 34.10
C TRP A 28 -3.06 -10.52 32.86
N VAL A 29 -1.85 -9.99 32.61
CA VAL A 29 -0.98 -10.40 31.49
C VAL A 29 -0.66 -11.89 31.57
N LYS A 30 -0.32 -12.42 32.76
CA LYS A 30 -0.09 -13.87 32.97
C LYS A 30 -1.28 -14.72 32.53
N CYS A 31 -2.49 -14.22 32.74
CA CYS A 31 -3.72 -14.92 32.35
C CYS A 31 -4.11 -14.68 30.89
N PHE A 32 -3.76 -13.52 30.34
CA PHE A 32 -4.13 -13.08 29.00
C PHE A 32 -3.22 -13.67 27.92
N LEU A 33 -1.89 -13.64 28.07
CA LEU A 33 -0.96 -14.14 27.05
C LEU A 33 -1.22 -15.60 26.63
N PRO A 34 -1.54 -16.55 27.54
CA PRO A 34 -1.85 -17.92 27.16
C PRO A 34 -3.15 -18.09 26.35
N LYS A 35 -4.00 -17.06 26.27
CA LYS A 35 -5.20 -17.07 25.42
C LYS A 35 -4.88 -16.74 23.95
N LEU A 36 -3.72 -16.14 23.69
CA LEU A 36 -3.27 -15.74 22.36
C LEU A 36 -2.57 -16.91 21.66
N GLU A 37 -3.11 -17.34 20.53
CA GLU A 37 -2.48 -18.32 19.65
C GLU A 37 -2.53 -17.82 18.20
N ARG A 38 -1.44 -18.01 17.47
CA ARG A 38 -1.30 -17.64 16.06
C ARG A 38 -0.57 -18.71 15.28
N VAL A 39 -0.83 -18.77 13.98
CA VAL A 39 0.04 -19.45 13.00
C VAL A 39 0.90 -18.41 12.29
N SER A 40 2.15 -18.76 11.98
CA SER A 40 3.04 -17.95 11.14
C SER A 40 3.42 -18.75 9.91
N THR A 41 3.45 -18.07 8.76
CA THR A 41 3.97 -18.61 7.50
C THR A 41 5.40 -18.19 7.22
N ARG A 42 5.87 -17.14 7.90
CA ARG A 42 7.25 -16.70 7.83
C ARG A 42 8.20 -17.72 8.46
N GLU A 43 9.44 -17.69 7.99
CA GLU A 43 10.57 -18.50 8.50
C GLU A 43 11.56 -17.68 9.34
N GLU A 44 12.54 -18.34 9.95
CA GLU A 44 13.57 -17.75 10.81
C GLU A 44 14.36 -16.62 10.11
N LYS A 45 14.57 -16.73 8.79
CA LYS A 45 15.17 -15.66 7.97
C LYS A 45 14.37 -14.36 8.02
N CYS A 46 13.05 -14.44 7.97
CA CYS A 46 12.17 -13.27 8.04
C CYS A 46 12.25 -12.60 9.41
N ARG A 47 12.30 -13.40 10.50
CA ARG A 47 12.49 -12.88 11.86
C ARG A 47 13.78 -12.10 12.00
N LEU A 48 14.85 -12.62 11.41
CA LEU A 48 16.16 -11.98 11.45
C LEU A 48 16.14 -10.64 10.70
N ILE A 49 15.50 -10.57 9.53
CA ILE A 49 15.29 -9.30 8.81
C ILE A 49 14.47 -8.31 9.66
N ALA A 50 13.34 -8.75 10.22
CA ALA A 50 12.48 -7.91 11.06
C ALA A 50 13.21 -7.41 12.32
N SER A 51 14.13 -8.19 12.89
CA SER A 51 14.96 -7.75 14.03
C SER A 51 15.92 -6.62 13.66
N VAL A 52 16.40 -6.56 12.41
CA VAL A 52 17.27 -5.46 11.95
C VAL A 52 16.47 -4.18 11.73
N GLU A 53 15.18 -4.26 11.36
CA GLU A 53 14.29 -3.09 11.30
C GLU A 53 14.12 -2.39 12.65
N ARG A 54 14.23 -3.14 13.76
CA ARG A 54 14.14 -2.63 15.13
C ARG A 54 15.49 -2.15 15.68
N GLN A 55 16.57 -2.34 14.94
CA GLN A 55 17.90 -1.93 15.34
C GLN A 55 18.03 -0.40 15.34
N GLU A 56 18.65 0.14 16.37
CA GLU A 56 19.16 1.51 16.35
C GLU A 56 20.58 1.50 15.78
N PHE A 57 20.76 2.25 14.72
CA PHE A 57 22.02 2.49 14.04
C PHE A 57 22.73 3.70 14.64
N GLU A 58 24.01 3.87 14.30
CA GLU A 58 24.82 5.03 14.76
C GLU A 58 24.34 6.31 14.09
N ASP A 59 24.02 6.22 12.80
CA ASP A 59 23.36 7.25 12.01
C ASP A 59 21.99 6.70 11.57
N ASP A 60 20.92 7.45 11.87
CA ASP A 60 19.56 7.05 11.55
C ASP A 60 19.31 6.94 10.03
N MET A 61 20.03 7.72 9.21
CA MET A 61 19.99 7.61 7.75
C MET A 61 20.45 6.25 7.23
N ASN A 62 21.20 5.47 8.02
CA ASN A 62 21.60 4.12 7.62
C ASN A 62 20.39 3.19 7.42
N ALA A 63 19.25 3.45 8.09
CA ALA A 63 18.01 2.71 7.88
C ALA A 63 17.44 2.93 6.47
N TYR A 64 17.62 4.13 5.90
CA TYR A 64 17.22 4.44 4.53
C TYR A 64 18.08 3.69 3.51
N TYR A 65 19.40 3.65 3.71
CA TYR A 65 20.34 3.03 2.77
C TYR A 65 20.40 1.50 2.88
N TRP A 66 20.04 0.91 4.02
CA TRP A 66 20.11 -0.52 4.25
C TRP A 66 19.30 -1.34 3.22
N ARG A 67 19.99 -2.27 2.53
CA ARG A 67 19.40 -3.23 1.58
C ARG A 67 19.73 -4.68 1.91
N PHE A 68 20.91 -4.94 2.47
CA PHE A 68 21.33 -6.29 2.86
C PHE A 68 21.87 -6.28 4.29
N CYS A 69 21.72 -7.39 5.00
CA CYS A 69 22.39 -7.62 6.27
C CYS A 69 23.20 -8.92 6.24
N LYS A 70 24.17 -9.02 7.14
CA LYS A 70 25.01 -10.20 7.32
C LYS A 70 25.42 -10.31 8.78
N PHE A 71 25.39 -11.52 9.32
CA PHE A 71 25.74 -11.82 10.70
C PHE A 71 27.02 -12.66 10.76
N VAL A 72 28.01 -12.23 11.54
CA VAL A 72 29.33 -12.88 11.64
C VAL A 72 29.78 -12.88 13.09
N GLY A 73 29.79 -14.06 13.71
CA GLY A 73 30.13 -14.22 15.13
C GLY A 73 29.21 -13.37 16.01
N LYS A 74 29.79 -12.46 16.80
CA LYS A 74 29.03 -11.60 17.74
C LYS A 74 28.50 -10.30 17.13
N ASN A 75 28.55 -10.14 15.81
CA ASN A 75 28.23 -8.87 15.16
C ASN A 75 27.36 -9.05 13.92
N GLY A 76 26.52 -8.07 13.65
CA GLY A 76 25.80 -7.88 12.40
C GLY A 76 26.44 -6.75 11.61
N MET A 77 26.15 -6.69 10.31
CA MET A 77 26.47 -5.55 9.47
C MET A 77 25.37 -5.32 8.45
N ILE A 78 25.15 -4.06 8.10
CA ILE A 78 24.24 -3.65 7.03
C ILE A 78 25.03 -3.13 5.83
N LEU A 79 24.48 -3.35 4.64
CA LEU A 79 25.08 -2.99 3.35
C LEU A 79 24.05 -2.29 2.45
N ASP A 80 24.55 -1.43 1.57
CA ASP A 80 23.76 -0.65 0.60
C ASP A 80 23.37 -1.48 -0.63
N ALA A 81 22.73 -0.83 -1.62
CA ALA A 81 22.33 -1.46 -2.88
C ALA A 81 23.52 -2.00 -3.71
N GLU A 82 24.70 -1.38 -3.58
CA GLU A 82 25.95 -1.78 -4.22
C GLU A 82 26.71 -2.84 -3.40
N LYS A 83 26.11 -3.33 -2.30
CA LYS A 83 26.72 -4.27 -1.34
C LYS A 83 27.97 -3.70 -0.68
N ARG A 84 28.10 -2.39 -0.59
CA ARG A 84 29.12 -1.73 0.22
C ARG A 84 28.66 -1.73 1.67
N LYS A 85 29.58 -2.01 2.58
CA LYS A 85 29.31 -2.00 4.01
C LYS A 85 28.99 -0.57 4.46
N ILE A 86 27.84 -0.40 5.12
CA ILE A 86 27.42 0.87 5.72
C ILE A 86 27.89 0.91 7.18
N GLN A 87 27.42 -0.04 8.00
CA GLN A 87 27.68 -0.07 9.44
C GLN A 87 27.81 -1.51 9.94
N LYS A 88 28.55 -1.68 11.05
CA LYS A 88 28.59 -2.90 11.87
C LYS A 88 27.90 -2.63 13.21
N PHE A 89 27.13 -3.57 13.71
CA PHE A 89 26.41 -3.46 14.98
C PHE A 89 26.57 -4.74 15.82
N LYS A 90 26.34 -4.61 17.14
CA LYS A 90 26.33 -5.76 18.06
C LYS A 90 24.98 -6.47 17.94
N ILE A 91 25.00 -7.80 17.84
CA ILE A 91 23.76 -8.59 17.73
C ILE A 91 23.09 -8.76 19.10
N THR A 92 21.76 -8.72 19.11
CA THR A 92 20.93 -8.87 20.31
C THR A 92 20.92 -10.33 20.79
N SER A 93 20.48 -10.58 22.03
CA SER A 93 20.27 -11.95 22.52
C SER A 93 19.28 -12.72 21.66
N PHE A 94 18.21 -12.04 21.20
CA PHE A 94 17.22 -12.60 20.29
C PHE A 94 17.82 -13.02 18.94
N GLN A 95 18.64 -12.16 18.31
CA GLN A 95 19.33 -12.51 17.06
C GLN A 95 20.28 -13.71 17.23
N LYS A 96 21.00 -13.80 18.35
CA LYS A 96 21.83 -14.97 18.67
C LYS A 96 21.00 -16.24 18.81
N LYS A 97 19.81 -16.16 19.41
CA LYS A 97 18.90 -17.31 19.52
C LYS A 97 18.47 -17.80 18.14
N ILE A 98 18.03 -16.90 17.26
CA ILE A 98 17.67 -17.25 15.87
C ILE A 98 18.83 -17.92 15.13
N LEU A 99 20.04 -17.37 15.24
CA LEU A 99 21.24 -17.94 14.59
C LEU A 99 21.66 -19.30 15.18
N ARG A 100 21.44 -19.54 16.48
CA ARG A 100 21.68 -20.85 17.10
C ARG A 100 20.67 -21.90 16.63
N GLU A 101 19.40 -21.51 16.51
CA GLU A 101 18.31 -22.37 16.02
C GLU A 101 18.47 -22.68 14.52
N ASN A 102 18.99 -21.73 13.74
CA ASN A 102 19.29 -21.91 12.32
C ASN A 102 20.68 -21.38 11.93
N PRO A 103 21.75 -22.18 12.15
CA PRO A 103 23.12 -21.80 11.83
C PRO A 103 23.38 -21.55 10.34
N SER A 104 22.51 -22.03 9.44
CA SER A 104 22.65 -21.81 7.99
C SER A 104 22.50 -20.34 7.59
N LEU A 105 21.95 -19.50 8.47
CA LEU A 105 21.81 -18.05 8.27
C LEU A 105 23.07 -17.27 8.71
N GLU A 106 24.02 -17.91 9.38
CA GLU A 106 25.28 -17.28 9.77
C GLU A 106 26.22 -17.10 8.57
N ASN A 107 26.90 -15.97 8.49
CA ASN A 107 27.84 -15.61 7.42
C ASN A 107 27.21 -15.59 6.00
N VAL A 108 25.88 -15.58 5.90
CA VAL A 108 25.13 -15.43 4.66
C VAL A 108 24.72 -13.96 4.47
N LEU A 109 24.79 -13.48 3.23
CA LEU A 109 24.26 -12.17 2.85
C LEU A 109 22.75 -12.30 2.65
N ILE A 110 21.96 -11.67 3.50
CA ILE A 110 20.50 -11.72 3.48
C ILE A 110 19.97 -10.39 2.96
N GLY A 111 19.17 -10.43 1.91
CA GLY A 111 18.45 -9.26 1.41
C GLY A 111 17.29 -8.88 2.33
N ARG A 112 17.11 -7.57 2.57
CA ARG A 112 15.91 -7.04 3.23
C ARG A 112 14.61 -7.48 2.52
N ASN A 113 14.71 -7.75 1.21
CA ASN A 113 13.61 -8.19 0.36
C ASN A 113 13.21 -9.65 0.48
N GLU A 114 14.04 -10.44 1.16
CA GLU A 114 13.76 -11.85 1.38
C GLU A 114 12.76 -12.05 2.53
N ILE A 115 12.23 -10.96 3.10
CA ILE A 115 11.08 -11.04 4.00
C ILE A 115 9.86 -11.47 3.21
N GLU A 116 9.25 -12.56 3.66
CA GLU A 116 8.10 -13.15 3.02
C GLU A 116 6.80 -12.55 3.55
N GLU A 117 5.75 -12.73 2.77
CA GLU A 117 4.40 -12.37 3.17
C GLU A 117 3.95 -13.21 4.37
N GLU A 118 3.29 -12.59 5.33
CA GLU A 118 2.69 -13.25 6.47
C GLU A 118 1.21 -13.49 6.20
N THR A 119 0.88 -14.74 5.85
CA THR A 119 -0.52 -15.20 5.67
C THR A 119 -1.01 -16.04 6.86
N GLY A 120 -0.22 -16.07 7.95
CA GLY A 120 -0.62 -16.62 9.22
C GLY A 120 -1.82 -15.89 9.82
N PHE A 121 -2.61 -16.60 10.64
CA PHE A 121 -3.85 -16.09 11.22
C PHE A 121 -3.93 -16.38 12.72
N TRP A 122 -4.75 -15.59 13.40
CA TRP A 122 -5.04 -15.79 14.81
C TRP A 122 -5.99 -16.97 15.01
N LYS A 123 -5.67 -17.82 16.00
CA LYS A 123 -6.50 -18.93 16.46
C LYS A 123 -7.08 -18.58 17.83
N LEU A 124 -7.93 -17.57 17.84
CA LEU A 124 -8.48 -17.08 19.09
C LEU A 124 -9.55 -18.04 19.61
N LYS A 125 -9.62 -18.16 20.93
CA LYS A 125 -10.73 -18.85 21.61
C LYS A 125 -12.01 -18.05 21.43
N GLU A 126 -13.16 -18.72 21.53
CA GLU A 126 -14.49 -18.11 21.32
C GLU A 126 -14.72 -16.85 22.16
N GLU A 127 -14.17 -16.81 23.39
CA GLU A 127 -14.18 -15.62 24.26
C GLU A 127 -13.53 -14.40 23.58
N LEU A 128 -12.29 -14.54 23.11
CA LEU A 128 -11.56 -13.44 22.46
C LEU A 128 -12.11 -13.10 21.08
N GLU A 129 -12.68 -14.06 20.36
CA GLU A 129 -13.34 -13.77 19.08
C GLU A 129 -14.57 -12.86 19.27
N ARG A 130 -15.35 -13.04 20.34
CA ARG A 130 -16.51 -12.19 20.63
C ARG A 130 -16.12 -10.76 21.01
N GLU A 131 -15.00 -10.61 21.69
CA GLU A 131 -14.48 -9.30 22.11
C GLU A 131 -13.60 -8.62 21.05
N LYS A 132 -13.38 -9.27 19.89
CA LYS A 132 -12.53 -8.71 18.84
C LYS A 132 -13.16 -7.49 18.18
N ILE A 133 -12.51 -6.34 18.31
CA ILE A 133 -12.91 -5.08 17.67
C ILE A 133 -12.39 -5.04 16.23
N SER A 134 -11.12 -5.40 16.04
CA SER A 134 -10.46 -5.33 14.73
C SER A 134 -9.25 -6.25 14.67
N GLU A 135 -8.99 -6.78 13.49
CA GLU A 135 -7.83 -7.62 13.19
C GLU A 135 -7.12 -7.03 11.97
N GLY A 136 -5.81 -6.89 12.06
CA GLY A 136 -4.91 -6.51 10.97
C GLY A 136 -3.70 -7.43 10.95
N GLY A 137 -2.86 -7.27 9.93
CA GLY A 137 -1.74 -8.19 9.71
C GLY A 137 -0.63 -8.15 10.78
N GLU A 138 -0.47 -7.02 11.47
CA GLU A 138 0.52 -6.85 12.56
C GLU A 138 -0.13 -6.68 13.94
N ALA A 139 -1.45 -6.46 14.02
CA ALA A 139 -2.10 -6.18 15.30
C ALA A 139 -3.55 -6.71 15.35
N VAL A 140 -3.99 -7.09 16.55
CA VAL A 140 -5.38 -7.41 16.86
C VAL A 140 -5.82 -6.56 18.04
N ILE A 141 -7.08 -6.13 18.03
CA ILE A 141 -7.66 -5.24 19.04
C ILE A 141 -8.88 -5.93 19.65
N PHE A 142 -8.91 -5.98 20.98
CA PHE A 142 -9.98 -6.54 21.78
C PHE A 142 -10.67 -5.46 22.61
N LEU A 143 -11.93 -5.67 22.92
CA LEU A 143 -12.62 -4.99 24.00
C LEU A 143 -12.31 -5.74 25.30
N GLU A 144 -11.87 -5.02 26.32
CA GLU A 144 -11.59 -5.61 27.64
C GLU A 144 -12.19 -4.72 28.72
N LYS A 145 -12.61 -5.36 29.82
CA LYS A 145 -13.24 -4.67 30.95
C LYS A 145 -12.34 -4.74 32.18
N PHE A 146 -11.79 -3.60 32.55
CA PHE A 146 -10.96 -3.42 33.74
C PHE A 146 -11.79 -2.74 34.83
N GLY A 147 -12.44 -3.53 35.68
CA GLY A 147 -13.38 -3.00 36.66
C GLY A 147 -14.62 -2.41 35.99
N ASN A 148 -14.84 -1.11 36.16
CA ASN A 148 -15.91 -0.37 35.48
C ASN A 148 -15.46 0.29 34.17
N LEU A 149 -14.17 0.23 33.84
CA LEU A 149 -13.60 0.83 32.64
C LEU A 149 -13.63 -0.18 31.50
N GLU A 150 -14.28 0.17 30.41
CA GLU A 150 -14.12 -0.52 29.12
C GLU A 150 -12.95 0.10 28.36
N ALA A 151 -11.99 -0.72 27.96
CA ALA A 151 -10.79 -0.30 27.26
C ALA A 151 -10.61 -1.11 25.97
N ALA A 152 -9.90 -0.52 25.00
CA ALA A 152 -9.44 -1.25 23.84
C ALA A 152 -8.03 -1.80 24.13
N VAL A 153 -7.83 -3.10 23.99
CA VAL A 153 -6.52 -3.76 24.17
C VAL A 153 -5.96 -4.11 22.80
N ARG A 154 -4.88 -3.43 22.41
CA ARG A 154 -4.17 -3.68 21.15
C ARG A 154 -2.96 -4.58 21.40
N VAL A 155 -2.99 -5.79 20.86
CA VAL A 155 -1.83 -6.68 20.78
C VAL A 155 -1.15 -6.45 19.43
N HIS A 156 0.12 -6.07 19.44
CA HIS A 156 0.81 -5.67 18.22
C HIS A 156 2.20 -6.31 18.15
N LEU A 157 2.40 -7.09 17.08
CA LEU A 157 3.49 -8.02 16.88
C LEU A 157 4.59 -7.39 16.03
N PHE A 158 5.84 -7.45 16.51
CA PHE A 158 7.00 -7.04 15.70
C PHE A 158 7.82 -8.23 15.22
N ASP A 159 7.71 -9.38 15.91
CA ASP A 159 8.19 -10.67 15.46
C ASP A 159 7.02 -11.56 15.03
N SER A 160 7.14 -12.20 13.87
CA SER A 160 6.05 -13.03 13.33
C SER A 160 5.85 -14.33 14.09
N PHE A 161 6.83 -14.80 14.87
CA PHE A 161 6.65 -16.05 15.62
C PHE A 161 5.94 -15.81 16.96
N LEU A 162 5.73 -14.56 17.36
CA LEU A 162 5.10 -14.24 18.64
C LEU A 162 3.70 -14.89 18.71
N PHE A 163 3.47 -15.66 19.77
CA PHE A 163 2.27 -16.48 20.02
C PHE A 163 2.07 -17.68 19.08
N THR A 164 3.12 -18.12 18.39
CA THR A 164 3.12 -19.41 17.68
C THR A 164 3.54 -20.55 18.61
N THR A 165 3.34 -21.79 18.18
CA THR A 165 3.83 -22.98 18.90
C THR A 165 5.35 -22.98 19.11
N LYS A 166 6.11 -22.27 18.28
CA LYS A 166 7.57 -22.12 18.39
C LYS A 166 8.00 -21.00 19.35
N PHE A 167 7.13 -20.04 19.66
CA PHE A 167 7.46 -18.87 20.47
C PHE A 167 6.21 -18.34 21.18
N GLY A 168 5.78 -19.09 22.21
CA GLY A 168 4.60 -18.80 23.01
C GLY A 168 4.88 -17.99 24.27
N ALA A 169 3.86 -17.82 25.11
CA ALA A 169 3.92 -17.00 26.32
C ALA A 169 5.02 -17.40 27.32
N SER A 170 5.39 -18.69 27.39
CA SER A 170 6.45 -19.20 28.28
C SER A 170 7.86 -18.74 27.91
N GLU A 171 8.05 -18.23 26.69
CA GLU A 171 9.34 -17.74 26.18
C GLU A 171 9.48 -16.23 26.33
N LEU A 172 8.49 -15.58 26.97
CA LEU A 172 8.39 -14.14 27.09
C LEU A 172 8.57 -13.70 28.54
N LYS A 173 9.17 -12.53 28.67
CA LYS A 173 9.03 -11.66 29.84
C LYS A 173 8.47 -10.32 29.36
N TRP A 174 7.97 -9.52 30.29
CA TRP A 174 7.37 -8.24 29.95
C TRP A 174 7.72 -7.15 30.95
N LYS A 175 7.44 -5.91 30.53
CA LYS A 175 7.59 -4.70 31.33
C LYS A 175 6.39 -3.80 31.15
N THR A 176 5.76 -3.44 32.27
CA THR A 176 4.54 -2.63 32.31
C THR A 176 4.88 -1.17 32.59
N ASN A 177 4.55 -0.29 31.64
CA ASN A 177 4.65 1.15 31.79
C ASN A 177 3.23 1.75 31.91
N LEU A 178 3.03 2.67 32.85
CA LEU A 178 1.75 3.33 33.10
C LEU A 178 1.80 4.78 32.63
N ILE A 179 0.68 5.32 32.15
CA ILE A 179 0.63 6.75 31.77
C ILE A 179 0.98 7.67 32.95
N SER A 180 0.59 7.27 34.16
CA SER A 180 0.86 8.04 35.38
C SER A 180 2.34 8.12 35.73
N ASP A 181 3.22 7.35 35.07
CA ASP A 181 4.68 7.46 35.21
C ASP A 181 5.26 8.68 34.49
N PHE A 182 4.47 9.30 33.60
CA PHE A 182 4.94 10.31 32.67
C PHE A 182 4.14 11.60 32.80
N GLU A 183 4.84 12.72 32.64
CA GLU A 183 4.21 14.02 32.49
C GLU A 183 3.74 14.24 31.04
N LYS A 184 2.98 15.32 30.82
CA LYS A 184 2.60 15.73 29.47
C LYS A 184 3.82 16.28 28.72
N ALA A 185 4.01 15.85 27.48
CA ALA A 185 5.00 16.46 26.60
C ALA A 185 4.55 17.85 26.10
N GLU A 186 5.44 18.83 26.17
CA GLU A 186 5.18 20.24 25.81
C GLU A 186 6.21 20.84 24.85
N ASP A 187 7.26 20.09 24.52
CA ASP A 187 8.36 20.55 23.67
C ASP A 187 8.92 19.39 22.82
N ARG A 188 9.77 19.70 21.84
CA ARG A 188 10.42 18.74 20.93
C ARG A 188 11.93 18.63 21.14
N ASN A 189 12.42 18.94 22.34
CA ASN A 189 13.85 18.85 22.63
C ASN A 189 14.31 17.39 22.61
N GLU A 190 15.54 17.17 22.15
CA GLU A 190 16.20 15.88 22.29
C GLU A 190 16.65 15.70 23.75
N ASP A 191 15.87 14.95 24.53
CA ASP A 191 16.12 14.69 25.94
C ASP A 191 15.59 13.30 26.39
N GLU A 192 15.87 12.94 27.65
CA GLU A 192 15.34 11.71 28.26
C GLU A 192 14.22 12.00 29.28
N LYS A 193 13.48 13.11 29.13
CA LYS A 193 12.38 13.42 30.05
C LYS A 193 11.32 12.32 30.01
N ALA A 194 10.79 11.98 31.18
CA ALA A 194 9.66 11.07 31.32
C ALA A 194 8.35 11.79 30.95
N VAL A 195 8.18 12.10 29.66
CA VAL A 195 7.00 12.78 29.13
C VAL A 195 6.36 11.97 27.99
N VAL A 196 5.05 12.09 27.81
CA VAL A 196 4.32 11.43 26.71
C VAL A 196 3.29 12.35 26.09
N PRO A 197 2.86 12.10 24.83
CA PRO A 197 1.73 12.80 24.25
C PRO A 197 0.48 12.62 25.11
N ASN A 198 -0.08 13.73 25.60
CA ASN A 198 -1.34 13.75 26.34
C ASN A 198 -2.14 14.98 25.94
N PHE A 199 -3.12 14.77 25.06
CA PHE A 199 -3.90 15.83 24.45
C PHE A 199 -5.29 15.32 24.04
N GLU A 200 -6.30 16.19 24.10
CA GLU A 200 -7.71 15.79 23.91
C GLU A 200 -7.97 15.07 22.57
N ASN A 201 -7.26 15.49 21.52
CA ASN A 201 -7.39 14.95 20.17
C ASN A 201 -6.43 13.79 19.86
N ILE A 202 -5.82 13.19 20.87
CA ILE A 202 -4.93 12.04 20.75
C ILE A 202 -5.53 10.89 21.56
N VAL A 203 -5.48 9.66 21.02
CA VAL A 203 -5.87 8.47 21.78
C VAL A 203 -4.91 8.27 22.96
N GLN A 204 -5.46 8.19 24.15
CA GLN A 204 -4.75 7.98 25.39
C GLN A 204 -4.41 6.49 25.56
N ASN A 205 -3.13 6.21 25.74
CA ASN A 205 -2.62 4.90 26.13
C ASN A 205 -2.55 4.88 27.66
N PHE A 206 -3.42 4.12 28.33
CA PHE A 206 -3.41 4.04 29.79
C PHE A 206 -2.21 3.27 30.32
N ALA A 207 -1.87 2.18 29.63
CA ALA A 207 -0.71 1.36 29.93
C ALA A 207 -0.15 0.74 28.65
N ASN A 208 1.14 0.46 28.65
CA ASN A 208 1.79 -0.29 27.58
C ASN A 208 2.73 -1.33 28.17
N ILE A 209 2.53 -2.57 27.73
CA ILE A 209 3.26 -3.75 28.17
C ILE A 209 4.21 -4.15 27.04
N GLU A 210 5.51 -3.91 27.22
CA GLU A 210 6.54 -4.31 26.27
C GLU A 210 6.87 -5.79 26.45
N LEU A 211 6.98 -6.55 25.35
CA LEU A 211 7.27 -7.99 25.36
C LEU A 211 8.70 -8.23 24.87
N PHE A 212 9.44 -9.03 25.62
CA PHE A 212 10.82 -9.40 25.34
C PHE A 212 11.00 -10.91 25.37
N GLN A 213 12.00 -11.40 24.65
CA GLN A 213 12.41 -12.80 24.82
C GLN A 213 13.02 -12.99 26.23
N ILE A 214 12.75 -14.13 26.86
CA ILE A 214 13.12 -14.37 28.27
C ILE A 214 14.62 -14.22 28.56
N ASP A 215 15.51 -14.55 27.61
CA ASP A 215 16.97 -14.40 27.75
C ASP A 215 17.47 -12.98 27.39
N ASP A 216 16.58 -12.05 27.02
CA ASP A 216 16.94 -10.65 26.78
C ASP A 216 16.98 -9.86 28.09
N GLU A 217 17.96 -10.20 28.95
CA GLU A 217 18.16 -9.59 30.28
C GLU A 217 18.16 -8.06 30.26
N LYS A 218 18.60 -7.46 29.14
CA LYS A 218 18.78 -6.01 28.99
C LYS A 218 17.62 -5.29 28.31
N GLU A 219 16.57 -6.02 27.92
CA GLU A 219 15.40 -5.44 27.23
C GLU A 219 15.86 -4.69 25.95
N GLU A 220 16.84 -5.25 25.24
CA GLU A 220 17.47 -4.64 24.06
C GLU A 220 16.57 -4.76 22.80
N ASP A 221 15.72 -5.78 22.70
CA ASP A 221 14.90 -6.07 21.50
C ASP A 221 13.45 -6.39 21.88
N CYS A 222 12.60 -5.36 21.92
CA CYS A 222 11.16 -5.51 22.09
C CYS A 222 10.57 -6.23 20.87
N VAL A 223 9.98 -7.41 21.09
CA VAL A 223 9.45 -8.28 20.01
C VAL A 223 7.96 -8.06 19.74
N GLY A 224 7.28 -7.30 20.60
CA GLY A 224 5.89 -6.91 20.48
C GLY A 224 5.45 -6.14 21.71
N TRP A 225 4.23 -5.61 21.69
CA TRP A 225 3.65 -4.92 22.83
C TRP A 225 2.14 -5.15 22.93
N ILE A 226 1.61 -4.91 24.13
CA ILE A 226 0.18 -4.88 24.41
C ILE A 226 -0.13 -3.50 24.98
N THR A 227 -0.97 -2.73 24.29
CA THR A 227 -1.35 -1.39 24.72
C THR A 227 -2.80 -1.38 25.17
N ILE A 228 -3.05 -0.88 26.38
CA ILE A 228 -4.40 -0.65 26.90
C ILE A 228 -4.77 0.81 26.61
N LEU A 229 -5.82 1.01 25.82
CA LEU A 229 -6.19 2.27 25.19
C LEU A 229 -7.58 2.72 25.64
N GLU A 230 -7.84 4.02 25.59
CA GLU A 230 -9.21 4.51 25.68
C GLU A 230 -10.09 3.93 24.55
N LYS A 231 -11.30 3.50 24.90
CA LYS A 231 -12.29 3.01 23.94
C LYS A 231 -13.01 4.19 23.29
N CYS A 232 -13.06 4.20 21.96
CA CYS A 232 -13.80 5.18 21.17
C CYS A 232 -15.07 4.57 20.56
N ASP A 233 -16.00 5.41 20.13
CA ASP A 233 -17.33 5.04 19.61
C ASP A 233 -17.25 4.45 18.20
N GLY A 234 -16.32 4.95 17.38
CA GLY A 234 -16.15 4.58 15.98
C GLY A 234 -15.01 5.33 15.32
N ASN A 235 -14.89 5.21 13.98
CA ASN A 235 -13.90 5.94 13.19
C ASN A 235 -14.56 6.86 12.17
N VAL A 236 -13.88 7.97 11.83
CA VAL A 236 -14.39 9.02 10.95
C VAL A 236 -14.70 8.48 9.55
N ARG A 237 -13.98 7.47 9.06
CA ARG A 237 -14.28 6.89 7.74
C ARG A 237 -15.68 6.31 7.69
N THR A 238 -16.03 5.46 8.66
CA THR A 238 -17.35 4.81 8.71
C THR A 238 -18.46 5.86 8.77
N GLU A 239 -18.30 6.86 9.63
CA GLU A 239 -19.32 7.90 9.81
C GLU A 239 -19.49 8.80 8.56
N LEU A 240 -18.39 9.15 7.88
CA LEU A 240 -18.47 9.92 6.63
C LEU A 240 -19.06 9.10 5.48
N LYS A 241 -18.71 7.82 5.38
CA LYS A 241 -19.20 6.92 4.32
C LYS A 241 -20.69 6.63 4.47
N ASN A 242 -21.19 6.53 5.69
CA ASN A 242 -22.60 6.34 5.99
C ASN A 242 -23.39 7.66 6.01
N GLU A 243 -22.72 8.79 5.76
CA GLU A 243 -23.31 10.14 5.78
C GLU A 243 -23.94 10.53 7.14
N ASN A 244 -23.38 9.99 8.23
CA ASN A 244 -23.90 10.20 9.58
C ASN A 244 -23.50 11.56 10.20
N LEU A 245 -22.51 12.24 9.64
CA LEU A 245 -21.96 13.49 10.18
C LEU A 245 -22.48 14.71 9.43
N ASP A 246 -23.04 15.66 10.19
CA ASP A 246 -23.43 16.96 9.66
C ASP A 246 -22.23 17.91 9.48
N LEU A 247 -22.47 19.08 8.88
CA LEU A 247 -21.38 20.03 8.63
C LEU A 247 -20.74 20.58 9.91
N GLY A 248 -21.52 20.80 10.96
CA GLY A 248 -21.04 21.32 12.24
C GLY A 248 -20.10 20.33 12.93
N GLU A 249 -20.47 19.05 12.93
CA GLU A 249 -19.65 17.96 13.43
C GLU A 249 -18.36 17.81 12.62
N ARG A 250 -18.46 17.84 11.28
CA ARG A 250 -17.28 17.79 10.40
C ARG A 250 -16.32 18.97 10.62
N LYS A 251 -16.84 20.18 10.87
CA LYS A 251 -16.02 21.35 11.26
C LYS A 251 -15.31 21.12 12.60
N LYS A 252 -16.00 20.56 13.60
CA LYS A 252 -15.42 20.23 14.91
C LYS A 252 -14.31 19.19 14.77
N ILE A 253 -14.54 18.14 13.97
CA ILE A 253 -13.55 17.12 13.65
C ILE A 253 -12.34 17.74 12.97
N ALA A 254 -12.53 18.57 11.94
CA ALA A 254 -11.43 19.23 11.23
C ALA A 254 -10.56 20.10 12.15
N LYS A 255 -11.18 20.86 13.07
CA LYS A 255 -10.47 21.66 14.08
C LYS A 255 -9.69 20.77 15.06
N GLY A 256 -10.32 19.72 15.57
CA GLY A 256 -9.69 18.76 16.48
C GLY A 256 -8.49 18.05 15.86
N LEU A 257 -8.62 17.58 14.61
CA LEU A 257 -7.50 16.95 13.89
C LEU A 257 -6.35 17.93 13.66
N LYS A 258 -6.65 19.18 13.27
CA LYS A 258 -5.63 20.22 13.13
C LYS A 258 -4.89 20.45 14.45
N ASN A 259 -5.61 20.63 15.55
CA ASN A 259 -5.02 20.83 16.87
C ASN A 259 -4.18 19.63 17.31
N GLY A 260 -4.66 18.41 17.09
CA GLY A 260 -3.94 17.18 17.41
C GLY A 260 -2.65 17.03 16.61
N PHE A 261 -2.66 17.29 15.30
CA PHE A 261 -1.44 17.25 14.49
C PHE A 261 -0.47 18.40 14.79
N ASP A 262 -0.97 19.59 15.09
CA ASP A 262 -0.14 20.72 15.53
C ASP A 262 0.57 20.36 16.85
N TYR A 263 -0.17 19.80 17.83
CA TYR A 263 0.38 19.31 19.09
C TYR A 263 1.43 18.20 18.88
N LEU A 264 1.14 17.17 18.06
CA LEU A 264 2.11 16.10 17.78
C LEU A 264 3.42 16.68 17.21
N ARG A 265 3.33 17.65 16.29
CA ARG A 265 4.50 18.33 15.73
C ARG A 265 5.26 19.12 16.80
N GLU A 266 4.56 19.80 17.70
CA GLU A 266 5.18 20.55 18.82
C GLU A 266 5.97 19.64 19.77
N VAL A 267 5.55 18.39 19.92
CA VAL A 267 6.24 17.38 20.74
C VAL A 267 7.17 16.46 19.94
N GLY A 268 7.45 16.79 18.67
CA GLY A 268 8.44 16.09 17.84
C GLY A 268 7.96 14.76 17.25
N ILE A 269 6.65 14.55 17.12
CA ILE A 269 6.04 13.40 16.44
C ILE A 269 5.37 13.86 15.15
N SER A 270 5.79 13.27 14.04
CA SER A 270 5.10 13.42 12.76
C SER A 270 4.36 12.12 12.41
N HIS A 271 3.04 12.20 12.27
CA HIS A 271 2.21 11.05 11.89
C HIS A 271 2.21 10.85 10.36
N TYR A 272 2.62 9.67 9.89
CA TYR A 272 2.78 9.34 8.45
C TYR A 272 1.66 8.43 7.90
N ASP A 273 0.67 8.06 8.71
CA ASP A 273 -0.52 7.32 8.25
C ASP A 273 -1.81 8.11 8.48
N ARG A 274 -1.88 9.35 7.94
CA ARG A 274 -3.00 10.28 8.15
C ARG A 274 -4.20 9.94 7.26
N LYS A 275 -4.97 8.93 7.69
CA LYS A 275 -6.16 8.45 7.00
C LYS A 275 -7.37 8.41 7.92
N LEU A 276 -8.56 8.37 7.32
CA LEU A 276 -9.83 8.48 8.04
C LEU A 276 -10.08 7.34 9.05
N GLU A 277 -9.50 6.15 8.84
CA GLU A 277 -9.57 5.03 9.79
C GLU A 277 -8.79 5.28 11.08
N ASN A 278 -7.73 6.09 11.00
CA ASN A 278 -6.87 6.39 12.14
C ASN A 278 -7.37 7.61 12.93
N PHE A 279 -8.56 8.12 12.59
CA PHE A 279 -9.26 9.18 13.30
C PHE A 279 -10.49 8.57 13.95
N LEU A 280 -10.44 8.41 15.27
CA LEU A 280 -11.53 7.87 16.06
C LEU A 280 -12.42 9.01 16.59
N LEU A 281 -13.61 8.66 17.04
CA LEU A 281 -14.57 9.59 17.66
C LEU A 281 -14.88 9.13 19.08
N LEU A 282 -14.79 10.05 20.03
CA LEU A 282 -15.27 9.86 21.40
C LEU A 282 -16.15 11.06 21.79
N GLY A 283 -17.46 10.85 21.96
CA GLY A 283 -18.37 11.94 22.31
C GLY A 283 -18.33 13.11 21.32
N GLY A 284 -18.15 12.81 20.03
CA GLY A 284 -17.99 13.80 18.96
C GLY A 284 -16.67 14.59 19.01
N VAL A 285 -15.66 14.13 19.73
CA VAL A 285 -14.28 14.65 19.69
C VAL A 285 -13.43 13.70 18.84
N ALA A 286 -12.73 14.26 17.85
CA ALA A 286 -11.82 13.49 17.01
C ALA A 286 -10.52 13.17 17.76
N LYS A 287 -10.09 11.91 17.69
CA LYS A 287 -8.88 11.39 18.33
C LYS A 287 -7.98 10.68 17.32
N ILE A 288 -6.73 11.10 17.23
CA ILE A 288 -5.72 10.49 16.35
C ILE A 288 -5.17 9.24 17.04
N CYS A 289 -5.15 8.13 16.30
CA CYS A 289 -4.65 6.85 16.77
C CYS A 289 -3.66 6.22 15.79
N ASP A 290 -3.15 5.05 16.15
CA ASP A 290 -2.22 4.23 15.37
C ASP A 290 -0.85 4.85 15.04
N PHE A 291 -0.01 4.93 16.08
CA PHE A 291 1.37 5.39 15.97
C PHE A 291 2.35 4.34 15.39
N GLY A 292 1.86 3.37 14.62
CA GLY A 292 2.67 2.34 13.98
C GLY A 292 3.58 2.86 12.85
N LEU A 293 3.27 4.04 12.31
CA LEU A 293 4.00 4.68 11.22
C LEU A 293 4.17 6.18 11.49
N VAL A 294 5.19 6.49 12.30
CA VAL A 294 5.54 7.85 12.71
C VAL A 294 7.02 8.13 12.50
N TYR A 295 7.35 9.41 12.38
CA TYR A 295 8.71 9.91 12.53
C TYR A 295 8.81 10.60 13.89
N GLU A 296 9.85 10.27 14.65
CA GLU A 296 10.08 10.72 16.02
C GLU A 296 11.45 11.44 16.09
N GLU A 297 11.44 12.73 16.40
CA GLU A 297 12.60 13.63 16.36
C GLU A 297 13.36 13.70 17.71
N THR A 298 12.68 13.45 18.83
CA THR A 298 13.16 13.78 20.18
C THR A 298 14.06 12.72 20.83
N ARG A 299 14.12 11.50 20.28
CA ARG A 299 14.81 10.33 20.86
C ARG A 299 14.30 9.89 22.23
N ARG A 300 13.16 10.40 22.69
CA ARG A 300 12.61 10.10 24.01
C ARG A 300 12.24 8.63 24.15
N LYS A 301 12.81 7.99 25.18
CA LYS A 301 12.49 6.59 25.52
C LYS A 301 11.03 6.42 25.94
N SER A 302 10.47 7.41 26.64
CA SER A 302 9.09 7.40 27.12
C SER A 302 8.05 7.23 26.02
N TYR A 303 8.27 7.81 24.84
CA TYR A 303 7.35 7.64 23.69
C TYR A 303 7.28 6.18 23.24
N ARG A 304 8.39 5.45 23.34
CA ARG A 304 8.46 4.02 23.00
C ARG A 304 7.84 3.16 24.10
N GLN A 305 8.20 3.47 25.35
CA GLN A 305 7.68 2.80 26.53
C GLN A 305 6.16 2.84 26.60
N MET A 306 5.54 3.94 26.17
CA MET A 306 4.08 4.14 26.22
C MET A 306 3.33 3.89 24.91
N GLY A 307 3.93 3.31 23.88
CA GLY A 307 3.14 2.92 22.70
C GLY A 307 3.04 3.96 21.57
N TYR A 308 3.73 5.09 21.66
CA TYR A 308 3.62 6.23 20.72
C TYR A 308 4.70 6.24 19.63
N CYS A 309 5.72 5.40 19.72
CA CYS A 309 6.68 5.16 18.64
C CYS A 309 7.31 3.79 18.82
N ARG A 310 7.65 3.10 17.73
CA ARG A 310 8.44 1.86 17.82
C ARG A 310 9.93 2.18 17.95
N ARG A 311 10.70 1.21 18.46
CA ARG A 311 12.16 1.28 18.47
C ARG A 311 12.74 1.08 17.06
N GLY A 312 13.88 1.69 16.80
CA GLY A 312 14.71 1.48 15.61
C GLY A 312 14.92 2.75 14.82
N SER A 313 16.08 2.85 14.14
CA SER A 313 16.43 4.02 13.34
C SER A 313 15.44 4.31 12.20
N LYS A 314 14.69 3.30 11.77
CA LYS A 314 13.58 3.45 10.81
C LYS A 314 12.60 4.57 11.19
N TYR A 315 12.26 4.69 12.47
CA TYR A 315 11.27 5.67 12.95
C TYR A 315 11.89 7.03 13.29
N ARG A 316 13.22 7.16 13.12
CA ARG A 316 13.98 8.39 13.31
C ARG A 316 14.52 8.95 11.99
N ASP A 317 14.14 8.36 10.87
CA ASP A 317 14.42 8.87 9.53
C ASP A 317 13.17 8.75 8.67
N SER A 318 12.60 9.88 8.27
CA SER A 318 11.34 9.90 7.50
C SER A 318 11.47 9.20 6.14
N SER A 319 12.68 9.15 5.57
CA SER A 319 12.94 8.45 4.31
C SER A 319 12.97 6.93 4.48
N ALA A 320 13.21 6.42 5.70
CA ALA A 320 13.33 5.01 6.01
C ALA A 320 12.00 4.28 6.32
N LEU A 321 10.87 5.01 6.41
CA LEU A 321 9.58 4.43 6.78
C LEU A 321 9.07 3.40 5.76
N PHE A 322 9.27 3.66 4.46
CA PHE A 322 8.95 2.78 3.33
C PHE A 322 7.60 2.05 3.46
N ALA A 323 6.55 2.71 3.93
CA ALA A 323 5.20 2.17 4.01
C ALA A 323 4.19 3.30 3.80
N GLY A 324 2.95 3.02 3.44
CA GLY A 324 1.91 4.05 3.39
C GLY A 324 0.57 3.53 2.85
N SER A 325 -0.48 4.33 3.01
CA SER A 325 -1.81 4.05 2.48
C SER A 325 -2.06 4.70 1.11
N PRO A 326 -2.50 3.94 0.09
CA PRO A 326 -2.91 4.50 -1.20
C PRO A 326 -3.90 5.66 -1.04
N GLY A 327 -3.62 6.78 -1.69
CA GLY A 327 -4.46 7.98 -1.64
C GLY A 327 -4.34 8.80 -0.35
N PHE A 328 -3.51 8.40 0.62
CA PHE A 328 -3.31 9.16 1.88
C PHE A 328 -1.84 9.32 2.28
N SER A 329 -0.92 8.72 1.53
CA SER A 329 0.52 8.76 1.81
C SER A 329 1.18 10.05 1.36
N TYR A 330 2.24 10.44 2.05
CA TYR A 330 3.13 11.50 1.57
C TYR A 330 4.05 11.00 0.47
N GLN A 331 4.34 11.84 -0.53
CA GLN A 331 5.32 11.49 -1.56
C GLN A 331 6.72 11.26 -0.97
N SER A 332 7.03 11.95 0.14
CA SER A 332 8.30 11.78 0.86
C SER A 332 8.46 10.39 1.44
N GLN A 333 7.38 9.84 1.95
CA GLN A 333 7.29 8.50 2.51
C GLN A 333 7.33 7.41 1.43
N LEU A 334 6.82 7.70 0.23
CA LEU A 334 6.77 6.75 -0.89
C LEU A 334 8.11 6.66 -1.64
N ILE A 335 8.74 7.80 -1.93
CA ILE A 335 9.91 7.87 -2.83
C ILE A 335 11.03 8.80 -2.35
N GLY A 336 10.87 9.46 -1.19
CA GLY A 336 11.89 10.35 -0.59
C GLY A 336 11.85 11.81 -1.06
N ASN A 337 10.77 12.30 -1.67
CA ASN A 337 10.67 13.68 -2.21
C ASN A 337 9.55 14.51 -1.57
N ASN A 338 9.65 15.84 -1.64
CA ASN A 338 8.74 16.75 -0.93
C ASN A 338 7.34 16.81 -1.56
N GLY A 339 6.30 16.50 -0.77
CA GLY A 339 4.89 16.67 -1.12
C GLY A 339 3.98 16.27 0.03
N LEU A 340 3.14 17.19 0.51
CA LEU A 340 2.16 16.96 1.56
C LEU A 340 0.77 16.77 0.93
N GLU A 341 0.16 15.61 1.12
CA GLU A 341 -1.20 15.33 0.66
C GLU A 341 -2.09 15.03 1.87
N GLU A 342 -2.95 15.98 2.25
CA GLU A 342 -3.89 15.81 3.36
C GLU A 342 -5.29 15.50 2.82
N ASN A 343 -5.40 14.43 2.02
CA ASN A 343 -6.65 14.11 1.33
C ASN A 343 -7.84 13.89 2.25
N TYR A 344 -7.60 13.41 3.48
CA TYR A 344 -8.63 13.26 4.50
C TYR A 344 -9.44 14.55 4.71
N PHE A 345 -8.84 15.72 4.49
CA PHE A 345 -9.49 17.01 4.64
C PHE A 345 -10.67 17.18 3.66
N TYR A 346 -10.51 16.73 2.42
CA TYR A 346 -11.57 16.86 1.42
C TYR A 346 -12.79 16.02 1.78
N PHE A 347 -12.59 14.84 2.37
CA PHE A 347 -13.68 13.98 2.84
C PHE A 347 -14.49 14.62 3.97
N LEU A 348 -13.93 15.57 4.72
CA LEU A 348 -14.66 16.30 5.76
C LEU A 348 -15.61 17.37 5.19
N PHE A 349 -15.42 17.82 3.94
CA PHE A 349 -16.20 18.94 3.39
C PHE A 349 -16.91 18.64 2.07
N CYS A 350 -16.66 17.47 1.50
CA CYS A 350 -17.40 16.91 0.39
C CYS A 350 -18.17 15.66 0.84
N ASP A 351 -19.22 15.29 0.10
CA ASP A 351 -19.76 13.94 0.23
C ASP A 351 -18.73 12.89 -0.26
N TRP A 352 -18.98 11.63 0.08
CA TRP A 352 -18.02 10.54 -0.15
C TRP A 352 -17.66 10.38 -1.63
N ILE A 353 -18.67 10.34 -2.51
CA ILE A 353 -18.50 10.11 -3.96
C ILE A 353 -17.86 11.33 -4.63
N THR A 354 -18.29 12.53 -4.24
CA THR A 354 -17.76 13.81 -4.71
C THR A 354 -16.28 13.92 -4.41
N THR A 355 -15.84 13.51 -3.22
CA THR A 355 -14.43 13.57 -2.85
C THR A 355 -13.55 12.76 -3.80
N TRP A 356 -13.92 11.50 -4.06
CA TRP A 356 -13.19 10.64 -5.00
C TRP A 356 -13.16 11.22 -6.41
N SER A 357 -14.30 11.76 -6.88
CA SER A 357 -14.43 12.40 -8.18
C SER A 357 -13.53 13.63 -8.32
N LEU A 358 -13.55 14.53 -7.34
CA LEU A 358 -12.73 15.74 -7.35
C LEU A 358 -11.22 15.42 -7.33
N LEU A 359 -10.82 14.35 -6.64
CA LEU A 359 -9.44 13.92 -6.53
C LEU A 359 -8.93 13.18 -7.77
N TYR A 360 -9.72 12.26 -8.33
CA TYR A 360 -9.22 11.26 -9.29
C TYR A 360 -9.94 11.22 -10.63
N ARG A 361 -11.08 11.91 -10.81
CA ARG A 361 -11.74 11.97 -12.12
C ARG A 361 -11.17 13.11 -12.96
N PRO A 362 -10.68 12.83 -14.17
CA PRO A 362 -10.34 13.86 -15.14
C PRO A 362 -11.52 14.78 -15.42
N ILE A 363 -11.25 16.09 -15.47
CA ILE A 363 -12.27 17.08 -15.83
C ILE A 363 -11.77 18.02 -16.92
N ASP A 364 -12.69 18.52 -17.74
CA ASP A 364 -12.41 19.58 -18.69
C ASP A 364 -12.66 20.98 -18.07
N GLU A 365 -12.31 22.03 -18.81
CA GLU A 365 -12.47 23.42 -18.34
C GLU A 365 -13.94 23.84 -18.19
N LYS A 366 -14.84 23.25 -18.99
CA LYS A 366 -16.28 23.54 -18.90
C LYS A 366 -16.84 22.97 -17.60
N GLU A 367 -16.42 21.77 -17.23
CA GLU A 367 -16.77 21.11 -15.98
C GLU A 367 -16.12 21.80 -14.78
N ARG A 368 -14.83 22.18 -14.87
CA ARG A 368 -14.17 22.98 -13.82
C ARG A 368 -14.96 24.25 -13.49
N LYS A 369 -15.42 24.98 -14.51
CA LYS A 369 -16.26 26.17 -14.32
C LYS A 369 -17.59 25.87 -13.63
N LYS A 370 -18.20 24.70 -13.86
CA LYS A 370 -19.41 24.27 -13.16
C LYS A 370 -19.12 23.95 -11.69
N ILE A 371 -18.05 23.21 -11.41
CA ILE A 371 -17.62 22.87 -10.06
C ILE A 371 -17.29 24.14 -9.27
N ASN A 372 -16.56 25.10 -9.88
CA ASN A 372 -16.26 26.39 -9.26
C ASN A 372 -17.52 27.12 -8.80
N LYS A 373 -18.59 27.11 -9.60
CA LYS A 373 -19.87 27.72 -9.20
C LYS A 373 -20.49 27.02 -7.99
N ILE A 374 -20.42 25.68 -7.94
CA ILE A 374 -20.91 24.91 -6.78
C ILE A 374 -20.12 25.29 -5.53
N ILE A 375 -18.79 25.35 -5.61
CA ILE A 375 -17.91 25.72 -4.49
C ILE A 375 -18.14 27.16 -4.02
N GLN A 376 -18.30 28.10 -4.94
CA GLN A 376 -18.62 29.50 -4.62
C GLN A 376 -19.98 29.62 -3.92
N ASN A 377 -20.97 28.81 -4.31
CA ASN A 377 -22.27 28.76 -3.64
C ASN A 377 -22.18 28.21 -2.21
N CYS A 378 -21.12 27.48 -1.86
CA CYS A 378 -20.82 27.05 -0.49
C CYS A 378 -20.09 28.13 0.33
N ASN A 379 -20.02 29.38 -0.16
CA ASN A 379 -19.36 30.52 0.49
C ASN A 379 -17.84 30.32 0.69
N ILE A 380 -17.19 29.58 -0.21
CA ILE A 380 -15.74 29.40 -0.21
C ILE A 380 -15.13 29.73 -1.57
N GLN A 381 -13.92 30.30 -1.55
CA GLN A 381 -13.20 30.63 -2.79
C GLN A 381 -12.52 29.40 -3.41
N ASN A 382 -11.87 28.60 -2.56
CA ASN A 382 -11.16 27.39 -2.93
C ASN A 382 -11.18 26.42 -1.75
N ILE A 383 -11.45 25.14 -2.03
CA ILE A 383 -11.47 24.05 -1.04
C ILE A 383 -10.05 23.68 -0.53
N GLU A 384 -8.99 24.12 -1.20
CA GLU A 384 -7.61 23.88 -0.76
C GLU A 384 -7.20 24.74 0.45
N TYR A 385 -7.86 25.88 0.70
CA TYR A 385 -7.51 26.80 1.79
C TYR A 385 -8.18 26.40 3.11
N LYS A 386 -7.60 25.40 3.77
CA LYS A 386 -8.21 24.65 4.89
C LYS A 386 -8.85 25.52 5.99
N SER A 387 -8.15 26.54 6.48
CA SER A 387 -8.67 27.42 7.55
C SER A 387 -9.94 28.15 7.11
N HIS A 388 -9.89 28.81 5.95
CA HIS A 388 -11.05 29.48 5.36
C HIS A 388 -12.20 28.52 5.06
N VAL A 389 -11.90 27.31 4.60
CA VAL A 389 -12.93 26.30 4.36
C VAL A 389 -13.63 25.95 5.65
N ILE A 390 -12.89 25.63 6.72
CA ILE A 390 -13.46 25.32 8.04
C ILE A 390 -14.37 26.45 8.52
N ASP A 391 -13.94 27.71 8.39
CA ASP A 391 -14.69 28.83 8.94
C ASP A 391 -15.90 29.21 8.07
N ASN A 392 -15.73 29.30 6.75
CA ASN A 392 -16.69 29.97 5.88
C ASN A 392 -17.65 29.03 5.14
N ILE A 393 -17.33 27.74 5.02
CA ILE A 393 -18.19 26.80 4.29
C ILE A 393 -19.58 26.71 4.94
N THR A 394 -20.62 26.77 4.12
CA THR A 394 -22.03 26.80 4.59
C THR A 394 -22.76 25.48 4.39
N GLN A 395 -22.27 24.60 3.52
CA GLN A 395 -22.89 23.30 3.20
C GLN A 395 -21.83 22.29 2.77
N ILE A 396 -22.15 20.99 2.91
CA ILE A 396 -21.33 19.91 2.34
C ILE A 396 -21.35 20.02 0.81
N ILE A 397 -20.17 19.91 0.18
CA ILE A 397 -20.04 20.02 -1.27
C ILE A 397 -20.45 18.70 -1.91
N SER A 398 -21.45 18.78 -2.78
CA SER A 398 -21.96 17.64 -3.54
C SER A 398 -22.05 17.96 -5.02
N LEU A 399 -21.48 17.09 -5.85
CA LEU A 399 -21.59 17.20 -7.30
C LEU A 399 -22.79 16.38 -7.82
N PRO A 400 -23.70 16.99 -8.60
CA PRO A 400 -24.83 16.25 -9.15
C PRO A 400 -24.38 15.29 -10.25
N ASN A 401 -24.99 14.10 -10.30
CA ASN A 401 -24.82 13.09 -11.36
C ASN A 401 -23.37 12.58 -11.54
N VAL A 402 -22.60 12.44 -10.45
CA VAL A 402 -21.27 11.84 -10.52
C VAL A 402 -21.37 10.34 -10.78
N SER A 403 -20.62 9.84 -11.75
CA SER A 403 -20.52 8.41 -12.02
C SER A 403 -19.81 7.69 -10.87
N ASN A 404 -20.36 6.56 -10.43
CA ASN A 404 -19.72 5.67 -9.46
C ASN A 404 -18.43 5.02 -9.99
N SER A 405 -18.13 5.13 -11.28
CA SER A 405 -16.91 4.56 -11.91
C SER A 405 -15.60 5.06 -11.28
N PHE A 406 -15.59 6.27 -10.71
CA PHE A 406 -14.41 6.86 -10.05
C PHE A 406 -14.48 6.82 -8.52
N CYS A 407 -15.53 6.21 -7.94
CA CYS A 407 -15.59 5.99 -6.50
C CYS A 407 -14.69 4.81 -6.14
N LEU A 408 -13.44 5.08 -5.76
CA LEU A 408 -12.44 4.07 -5.39
C LEU A 408 -12.68 3.53 -3.97
N ASP A 409 -13.90 3.09 -3.67
CA ASP A 409 -14.32 2.62 -2.34
C ASP A 409 -13.97 1.15 -2.12
N ASP A 410 -12.70 0.81 -2.31
CA ASP A 410 -12.17 -0.53 -2.03
C ASP A 410 -11.77 -0.64 -0.54
N PRO A 411 -12.24 -1.65 0.20
CA PRO A 411 -11.89 -1.85 1.61
C PRO A 411 -10.39 -2.01 1.90
N ASN A 412 -9.59 -2.37 0.90
CA ASN A 412 -8.15 -2.53 1.00
C ASN A 412 -7.38 -1.27 0.59
N LEU A 413 -8.02 -0.27 -0.03
CA LEU A 413 -7.34 0.92 -0.55
C LEU A 413 -6.68 1.75 0.55
N THR A 414 -7.28 1.79 1.73
CA THR A 414 -6.81 2.61 2.86
C THR A 414 -5.85 1.87 3.77
N LYS A 415 -5.52 0.60 3.46
CA LYS A 415 -4.54 -0.15 4.23
C LYS A 415 -3.15 0.42 4.03
N SER A 416 -2.40 0.49 5.13
CA SER A 416 -1.00 0.87 5.07
C SER A 416 -0.19 -0.33 4.59
N CYS A 417 0.52 -0.17 3.47
CA CYS A 417 1.28 -1.24 2.84
C CYS A 417 2.78 -0.93 2.94
N GLN A 418 3.62 -1.93 3.22
CA GLN A 418 5.07 -1.75 3.15
C GLN A 418 5.53 -1.68 1.68
N MET A 419 6.18 -0.59 1.29
CA MET A 419 6.67 -0.31 -0.07
C MET A 419 8.05 -0.91 -0.33
N SER A 420 8.85 -1.17 0.71
CA SER A 420 10.15 -1.81 0.58
C SER A 420 10.05 -3.19 -0.09
N SER A 421 9.01 -3.96 0.23
CA SER A 421 8.72 -5.24 -0.41
C SER A 421 8.31 -5.08 -1.88
N LEU A 422 7.49 -4.06 -2.20
CA LEU A 422 7.10 -3.70 -3.56
C LEU A 422 8.36 -3.44 -4.41
N LYS A 423 9.20 -2.52 -3.94
CA LYS A 423 10.47 -2.11 -4.56
C LYS A 423 11.39 -3.29 -4.88
N GLN A 424 11.37 -4.33 -4.05
CA GLN A 424 12.34 -5.42 -4.14
C GLN A 424 11.76 -6.76 -4.65
N LYS A 425 10.44 -6.98 -4.62
CA LYS A 425 9.77 -7.99 -5.48
C LYS A 425 9.83 -7.52 -6.94
N MET A 426 9.87 -6.20 -7.18
CA MET A 426 10.00 -5.58 -8.49
C MET A 426 11.44 -5.45 -9.01
N THR A 427 12.49 -5.65 -8.20
CA THR A 427 13.91 -5.57 -8.66
C THR A 427 14.31 -6.66 -9.65
N LYS A 428 13.42 -7.59 -10.03
CA LYS A 428 13.62 -8.41 -11.24
C LYS A 428 13.40 -7.62 -12.54
N CYS A 429 12.84 -6.40 -12.48
CA CYS A 429 12.68 -5.45 -13.58
C CYS A 429 13.85 -4.47 -13.69
N VAL A 430 15.08 -4.99 -13.75
CA VAL A 430 16.25 -4.15 -14.01
C VAL A 430 16.31 -3.80 -15.50
N ASN A 431 16.36 -2.50 -15.80
CA ASN A 431 16.75 -1.90 -17.09
C ASN A 431 15.97 -2.37 -18.33
N LEU A 432 14.79 -1.77 -18.50
CA LEU A 432 13.96 -1.84 -19.70
C LEU A 432 14.53 -0.95 -20.81
N ASP A 433 15.65 -1.38 -21.41
CA ASP A 433 15.98 -0.93 -22.76
C ASP A 433 15.09 -1.71 -23.76
N PHE A 434 14.61 -1.03 -24.79
CA PHE A 434 13.66 -1.51 -25.82
C PHE A 434 14.06 -2.85 -26.49
N GLN A 435 15.29 -3.33 -26.29
CA GLN A 435 15.80 -4.58 -26.85
C GLN A 435 15.63 -5.81 -25.92
N ASN A 436 15.19 -5.65 -24.66
CA ASN A 436 15.20 -6.74 -23.66
C ASN A 436 13.96 -6.80 -22.74
N LEU A 437 12.84 -6.20 -23.14
CA LEU A 437 11.59 -6.12 -22.36
C LEU A 437 11.05 -7.48 -21.88
N THR A 438 11.33 -8.57 -22.59
CA THR A 438 10.89 -9.95 -22.26
C THR A 438 11.86 -10.72 -21.37
N LYS A 439 13.05 -10.20 -21.03
CA LYS A 439 14.02 -10.92 -20.17
C LYS A 439 13.66 -10.83 -18.68
N ASN A 440 12.93 -9.78 -18.30
CA ASN A 440 12.71 -9.30 -16.94
C ASN A 440 11.22 -8.99 -16.75
N ILE A 441 10.49 -9.94 -16.17
CA ILE A 441 9.02 -9.92 -16.13
C ILE A 441 8.58 -9.94 -14.68
N LEU A 442 7.59 -9.09 -14.38
CA LEU A 442 6.92 -9.05 -13.10
C LEU A 442 5.99 -10.24 -12.97
N ASP A 443 6.23 -11.05 -11.94
CA ASP A 443 5.23 -11.99 -11.45
C ASP A 443 4.22 -11.22 -10.61
N GLN A 444 3.00 -11.10 -11.15
CA GLN A 444 1.96 -10.33 -10.52
C GLN A 444 1.24 -11.08 -9.41
N LYS A 445 1.49 -12.39 -9.16
CA LYS A 445 0.81 -13.21 -8.12
C LYS A 445 -0.61 -12.71 -7.80
N TRP A 446 -1.56 -12.92 -8.72
CA TRP A 446 -2.97 -12.56 -8.53
C TRP A 446 -3.27 -11.06 -8.27
N SER A 447 -2.30 -10.14 -8.34
CA SER A 447 -2.54 -8.70 -8.21
C SER A 447 -3.15 -8.10 -9.48
N ASN A 448 -4.13 -7.20 -9.34
CA ASN A 448 -4.72 -6.48 -10.47
C ASN A 448 -3.91 -5.24 -10.89
N LEU A 449 -2.59 -5.38 -10.94
CA LEU A 449 -1.64 -4.30 -11.24
C LEU A 449 -1.15 -4.31 -12.70
N CYS A 450 -1.75 -5.14 -13.55
CA CYS A 450 -1.38 -5.31 -14.95
C CYS A 450 -1.43 -4.00 -15.77
N VAL A 451 -2.45 -3.18 -15.55
CA VAL A 451 -2.59 -1.85 -16.13
C VAL A 451 -1.50 -0.88 -15.64
N PRO A 452 -1.35 -0.59 -14.33
CA PRO A 452 -0.32 0.36 -13.88
C PRO A 452 1.10 -0.08 -14.21
N ILE A 453 1.37 -1.39 -14.25
CA ILE A 453 2.64 -1.95 -14.75
C ILE A 453 2.87 -1.60 -16.21
N SER A 454 1.88 -1.87 -17.08
CA SER A 454 2.00 -1.60 -18.51
C SER A 454 2.16 -0.10 -18.78
N VAL A 455 1.45 0.73 -18.03
CA VAL A 455 1.56 2.19 -18.15
C VAL A 455 2.90 2.71 -17.66
N THR A 456 3.46 2.15 -16.59
CA THR A 456 4.83 2.46 -16.14
C THR A 456 5.85 2.19 -17.24
N THR A 457 5.71 1.06 -17.95
CA THR A 457 6.59 0.73 -19.10
C THR A 457 6.48 1.78 -20.21
N MET A 458 5.25 2.18 -20.58
CA MET A 458 5.04 3.22 -21.60
C MET A 458 5.60 4.59 -21.18
N LEU A 459 5.43 4.99 -19.92
CA LEU A 459 5.97 6.25 -19.39
C LEU A 459 7.49 6.27 -19.44
N ARG A 460 8.17 5.22 -18.95
CA ARG A 460 9.64 5.13 -18.99
C ARG A 460 10.17 5.19 -20.42
N PHE A 461 9.52 4.50 -21.36
CA PHE A 461 9.87 4.59 -22.77
C PHE A 461 9.73 6.03 -23.29
N SER A 462 8.62 6.68 -23.00
CA SER A 462 8.33 8.04 -23.48
C SER A 462 9.30 9.06 -22.87
N MET A 463 9.63 8.96 -21.58
CA MET A 463 10.64 9.79 -20.93
C MET A 463 12.00 9.70 -21.64
N LYS A 464 12.44 8.47 -21.92
CA LYS A 464 13.74 8.24 -22.57
C LYS A 464 13.75 8.73 -24.02
N ASN A 465 12.72 8.42 -24.80
CA ASN A 465 12.75 8.60 -26.25
C ASN A 465 12.12 9.93 -26.71
N ASP A 466 11.07 10.40 -26.04
CA ASP A 466 10.39 11.64 -26.43
C ASP A 466 11.05 12.86 -25.80
N LEU A 467 11.59 12.72 -24.57
CA LEU A 467 12.20 13.81 -23.82
C LEU A 467 13.73 13.72 -23.72
N ALA A 468 14.35 12.66 -24.26
CA ALA A 468 15.78 12.38 -24.11
C ALA A 468 16.25 12.37 -22.64
N PHE A 469 15.37 11.99 -21.70
CA PHE A 469 15.68 12.02 -20.27
C PHE A 469 16.55 10.82 -19.85
N VAL A 470 17.60 11.11 -19.07
CA VAL A 470 18.50 10.11 -18.49
C VAL A 470 18.38 10.18 -16.96
N ASP A 471 17.90 9.09 -16.36
CA ASP A 471 17.74 8.98 -14.92
C ASP A 471 19.09 8.66 -14.23
N LYS A 472 19.93 9.68 -14.06
CA LYS A 472 21.30 9.52 -13.51
C LYS A 472 21.33 9.11 -12.04
N TYR A 473 20.25 9.35 -11.29
CA TYR A 473 20.20 9.22 -9.84
C TYR A 473 19.17 8.17 -9.38
N ASP A 474 18.69 7.32 -10.29
CA ASP A 474 17.68 6.30 -10.02
C ASP A 474 16.44 6.86 -9.32
N ASN A 475 16.02 8.06 -9.73
CA ASN A 475 14.85 8.77 -9.19
C ASN A 475 13.56 8.47 -9.95
N TYR A 476 13.66 7.82 -11.10
CA TYR A 476 12.58 7.42 -11.99
C TYR A 476 12.69 5.94 -12.36
N THR A 477 13.12 5.13 -11.40
CA THR A 477 13.08 3.68 -11.51
C THR A 477 11.66 3.17 -11.69
N PHE A 478 11.53 1.95 -12.21
CA PHE A 478 10.23 1.33 -12.45
C PHE A 478 9.37 1.28 -11.19
N ASP A 479 9.95 0.89 -10.05
CA ASP A 479 9.27 0.84 -8.76
C ASP A 479 8.80 2.23 -8.32
N LYS A 480 9.63 3.28 -8.40
CA LYS A 480 9.25 4.64 -7.99
C LYS A 480 8.07 5.19 -8.80
N ILE A 481 8.10 5.01 -10.13
CA ILE A 481 6.99 5.43 -11.00
C ILE A 481 5.74 4.61 -10.67
N LEU A 482 5.86 3.28 -10.58
CA LEU A 482 4.72 2.41 -10.29
C LEU A 482 4.10 2.74 -8.93
N THR A 483 4.91 2.95 -7.88
CA THR A 483 4.45 3.39 -6.57
C THR A 483 3.67 4.69 -6.68
N ASN A 484 4.17 5.71 -7.39
CA ASN A 484 3.41 6.95 -7.57
C ASN A 484 2.10 6.74 -8.34
N LEU A 485 2.10 5.88 -9.35
CA LEU A 485 0.89 5.55 -10.09
C LEU A 485 -0.17 4.91 -9.20
N THR A 486 0.21 3.92 -8.38
CA THR A 486 -0.72 3.14 -7.54
C THR A 486 -1.01 3.74 -6.19
N MET A 487 -0.24 4.74 -5.72
CA MET A 487 -0.41 5.35 -4.41
C MET A 487 -0.92 6.79 -4.47
N ALA A 488 -0.65 7.54 -5.54
CA ALA A 488 -0.95 8.97 -5.62
C ALA A 488 -1.78 9.37 -6.86
N VAL A 489 -1.44 8.86 -8.04
CA VAL A 489 -2.09 9.27 -9.30
C VAL A 489 -3.47 8.65 -9.44
N TYR A 490 -3.53 7.33 -9.32
CA TYR A 490 -4.75 6.54 -9.36
C TYR A 490 -4.63 5.46 -8.27
N PRO A 491 -4.91 5.82 -7.01
CA PRO A 491 -4.71 4.93 -5.88
C PRO A 491 -5.38 3.59 -6.07
N ARG A 492 -4.64 2.51 -5.79
CA ARG A 492 -5.17 1.16 -5.87
C ARG A 492 -4.89 0.31 -4.65
N SER A 493 -5.78 -0.65 -4.42
CA SER A 493 -5.49 -1.76 -3.52
C SER A 493 -4.21 -2.46 -3.97
N LEU A 494 -3.28 -2.64 -3.04
CA LEU A 494 -2.07 -3.44 -3.22
C LEU A 494 -2.26 -4.87 -2.69
N ALA A 495 -3.50 -5.35 -2.68
CA ALA A 495 -3.85 -6.75 -2.41
C ALA A 495 -2.98 -7.71 -3.24
N GLY A 496 -2.47 -8.75 -2.58
CA GLY A 496 -1.51 -9.69 -3.15
C GLY A 496 -0.04 -9.23 -3.13
N LEU A 497 0.24 -7.95 -2.80
CA LEU A 497 1.60 -7.43 -2.59
C LEU A 497 1.87 -6.96 -1.16
N ASN A 498 0.83 -6.87 -0.32
CA ASN A 498 0.95 -6.57 1.10
C ASN A 498 1.80 -7.63 1.81
N LEU A 499 2.66 -7.23 2.76
CA LEU A 499 3.46 -8.17 3.55
C LEU A 499 2.65 -8.84 4.67
N ASN A 500 1.50 -8.29 5.05
CA ASN A 500 0.63 -8.87 6.06
C ASN A 500 -0.84 -8.73 5.59
N PRO A 501 -1.26 -9.46 4.53
CA PRO A 501 -2.63 -9.40 4.00
C PRO A 501 -3.67 -9.91 5.02
N LYS A 502 -4.92 -9.52 4.84
CA LYS A 502 -6.05 -10.24 5.49
C LYS A 502 -6.41 -11.48 4.67
N LYS A 503 -7.02 -12.48 5.31
CA LYS A 503 -7.51 -13.69 4.64
C LYS A 503 -8.56 -13.39 3.57
N GLU A 504 -9.35 -12.33 3.77
CA GLU A 504 -10.42 -11.88 2.87
C GLU A 504 -9.95 -10.90 1.79
N GLU A 505 -8.64 -10.62 1.71
CA GLU A 505 -8.05 -9.68 0.75
C GLU A 505 -7.99 -10.29 -0.67
N ASN A 506 -9.17 -10.56 -1.24
CA ASN A 506 -9.36 -11.17 -2.55
C ASN A 506 -10.12 -10.26 -3.53
N ASN A 507 -10.64 -9.13 -3.05
CA ASN A 507 -11.36 -8.16 -3.88
C ASN A 507 -10.36 -7.22 -4.54
N PHE A 508 -10.22 -7.36 -5.86
CA PHE A 508 -9.40 -6.46 -6.66
C PHE A 508 -10.29 -5.41 -7.32
N GLN A 509 -9.86 -4.15 -7.23
CA GLN A 509 -10.52 -3.05 -7.93
C GLN A 509 -10.57 -3.30 -9.44
N THR A 510 -11.68 -2.97 -10.07
CA THR A 510 -11.82 -3.04 -11.53
C THR A 510 -10.71 -2.25 -12.23
N ASN A 511 -10.18 -2.82 -13.31
CA ASN A 511 -9.02 -2.29 -13.99
C ASN A 511 -9.34 -1.86 -15.41
N ASP A 512 -9.50 -0.55 -15.60
CA ASP A 512 -9.69 0.06 -16.90
C ASP A 512 -8.45 0.86 -17.32
N ILE A 513 -7.90 0.52 -18.48
CA ILE A 513 -6.70 1.17 -19.03
C ILE A 513 -6.99 2.60 -19.48
N GLU A 514 -8.17 2.86 -20.06
CA GLU A 514 -8.51 4.19 -20.57
C GLU A 514 -8.61 5.18 -19.41
N THR A 515 -9.32 4.84 -18.35
CA THR A 515 -9.43 5.64 -17.13
C THR A 515 -8.07 6.02 -16.54
N MET A 516 -7.13 5.06 -16.47
CA MET A 516 -5.79 5.35 -15.95
C MET A 516 -4.98 6.25 -16.90
N LEU A 517 -5.04 6.00 -18.22
CA LEU A 517 -4.37 6.84 -19.21
C LEU A 517 -4.92 8.25 -19.22
N GLU A 518 -6.24 8.42 -19.12
CA GLU A 518 -6.88 9.72 -18.99
C GLU A 518 -6.42 10.42 -17.72
N ARG A 519 -6.40 9.73 -16.57
CA ARG A 519 -5.93 10.30 -15.31
C ARG A 519 -4.47 10.75 -15.38
N ILE A 520 -3.63 10.04 -16.12
CA ILE A 520 -2.23 10.42 -16.32
C ILE A 520 -2.12 11.67 -17.19
N CYS A 521 -2.89 11.74 -18.27
CA CYS A 521 -2.79 12.83 -19.24
C CYS A 521 -3.51 14.11 -18.78
N LYS A 522 -4.56 13.99 -17.97
CA LYS A 522 -5.48 15.08 -17.63
C LYS A 522 -5.43 15.42 -16.15
N LYS A 523 -5.65 16.71 -15.84
CA LYS A 523 -5.85 17.20 -14.47
C LYS A 523 -7.22 16.76 -13.94
N THR A 524 -7.32 16.65 -12.63
CA THR A 524 -8.61 16.54 -11.92
C THR A 524 -8.97 17.90 -11.35
N TYR A 525 -10.05 18.00 -10.57
CA TYR A 525 -10.37 19.28 -9.94
C TYR A 525 -9.27 19.71 -8.95
N LEU A 526 -8.84 18.77 -8.09
CA LEU A 526 -7.93 19.00 -6.96
C LEU A 526 -6.49 18.57 -7.21
N ARG A 527 -6.19 17.95 -8.36
CA ARG A 527 -4.85 17.42 -8.63
C ARG A 527 -4.37 17.73 -10.02
N GLU A 528 -3.06 17.93 -10.10
CA GLU A 528 -2.32 17.95 -11.35
C GLU A 528 -2.45 16.62 -12.10
N SER A 529 -2.10 16.67 -13.39
CA SER A 529 -2.08 15.46 -14.24
C SER A 529 -1.17 14.39 -13.62
N GLY A 530 -1.49 13.12 -13.82
CA GLY A 530 -0.65 12.05 -13.28
C GLY A 530 0.76 12.07 -13.84
N TRP A 531 0.92 12.49 -15.10
CA TRP A 531 2.25 12.73 -15.68
C TRP A 531 2.99 13.83 -14.93
N GLU A 532 2.35 14.95 -14.61
CA GLU A 532 3.00 16.04 -13.88
C GLU A 532 3.44 15.58 -12.48
N ILE A 533 2.59 14.84 -11.76
CA ILE A 533 2.92 14.25 -10.45
C ILE A 533 4.16 13.35 -10.56
N VAL A 534 4.20 12.47 -11.56
CA VAL A 534 5.36 11.59 -11.81
C VAL A 534 6.58 12.42 -12.23
N ARG A 535 6.41 13.40 -13.10
CA ARG A 535 7.49 14.23 -13.65
C ARG A 535 8.18 15.00 -12.54
N THR A 536 7.45 15.67 -11.66
CA THR A 536 8.03 16.49 -10.58
C THR A 536 8.40 15.68 -9.34
N GLN A 537 8.37 14.35 -9.42
CA GLN A 537 8.62 13.50 -8.27
C GLN A 537 10.04 13.61 -7.71
N SER A 538 11.00 14.27 -8.39
CA SER A 538 12.37 14.47 -7.93
C SER A 538 12.94 15.81 -8.41
N TRP A 539 13.98 16.32 -7.75
CA TRP A 539 14.69 17.56 -8.12
C TRP A 539 15.30 17.54 -9.52
N SER A 540 15.76 16.37 -9.98
CA SER A 540 16.31 16.18 -11.34
C SER A 540 15.21 15.66 -12.27
N TYR A 541 14.18 16.47 -12.50
CA TYR A 541 13.00 16.07 -13.26
C TYR A 541 13.15 16.17 -14.79
N PRO A 542 12.37 15.38 -15.56
CA PRO A 542 12.26 15.55 -17.01
C PRO A 542 11.75 16.95 -17.39
N ALA A 543 12.17 17.43 -18.57
CA ALA A 543 11.72 18.71 -19.11
C ALA A 543 10.18 18.82 -19.08
N GLU A 544 9.68 20.03 -18.86
CA GLU A 544 8.25 20.30 -18.90
C GLU A 544 7.65 19.81 -20.23
N SER A 545 6.56 19.06 -20.14
CA SER A 545 5.99 18.36 -21.28
C SER A 545 4.51 18.04 -21.07
N THR A 546 3.75 17.99 -22.16
CA THR A 546 2.40 17.43 -22.14
C THR A 546 2.44 15.91 -22.29
N CYS A 547 1.37 15.25 -21.85
CA CYS A 547 1.17 13.82 -22.00
C CYS A 547 -0.13 13.57 -22.75
N ASP A 548 -0.04 12.81 -23.84
CA ASP A 548 -1.17 12.37 -24.65
C ASP A 548 -1.12 10.84 -24.80
N TYR A 549 -2.26 10.20 -25.03
CA TYR A 549 -2.31 8.80 -25.44
C TYR A 549 -3.10 8.64 -26.73
N LYS A 550 -2.77 7.59 -27.51
CA LYS A 550 -3.46 7.24 -28.76
C LYS A 550 -3.96 5.81 -28.67
N LYS A 551 -5.24 5.63 -29.00
CA LYS A 551 -5.87 4.34 -29.24
C LYS A 551 -5.63 3.93 -30.69
N VAL A 552 -5.15 2.71 -30.91
CA VAL A 552 -4.85 2.13 -32.23
C VAL A 552 -5.50 0.76 -32.35
N THR A 553 -5.81 0.35 -33.58
CA THR A 553 -6.46 -0.94 -33.87
C THR A 553 -5.45 -1.93 -34.45
N LEU A 554 -5.13 -2.96 -33.68
CA LEU A 554 -4.32 -4.11 -34.10
C LEU A 554 -5.02 -4.84 -35.24
N ASN A 555 -4.23 -5.29 -36.22
CA ASN A 555 -4.69 -6.04 -37.38
C ASN A 555 -3.49 -6.74 -38.04
N GLN A 556 -3.72 -7.52 -39.10
CA GLN A 556 -2.68 -8.30 -39.77
C GLN A 556 -1.57 -7.46 -40.42
N ASN A 557 -1.87 -6.22 -40.80
CA ASN A 557 -0.93 -5.30 -41.44
C ASN A 557 -0.34 -4.28 -40.46
N PHE A 558 -0.60 -4.46 -39.16
CA PHE A 558 -0.24 -3.48 -38.14
C PHE A 558 1.27 -3.43 -37.88
N VAL A 559 1.83 -2.23 -37.88
CA VAL A 559 3.22 -1.95 -37.53
C VAL A 559 3.29 -0.85 -36.48
N PHE A 560 4.27 -0.94 -35.59
CA PHE A 560 4.49 0.05 -34.55
C PHE A 560 5.98 0.19 -34.20
N SER A 561 6.34 1.34 -33.65
CA SER A 561 7.73 1.68 -33.30
C SER A 561 7.95 1.95 -31.82
N ARG A 562 6.91 1.76 -31.00
CA ARG A 562 6.94 2.05 -29.56
C ARG A 562 6.02 1.11 -28.77
N PRO A 563 6.29 0.89 -27.47
CA PRO A 563 5.50 -0.05 -26.68
C PRO A 563 4.02 0.31 -26.71
N LEU A 564 3.19 -0.71 -26.91
CA LEU A 564 1.74 -0.60 -26.79
C LEU A 564 1.29 -1.40 -25.59
N THR A 565 0.28 -0.90 -24.89
CA THR A 565 -0.45 -1.74 -23.95
C THR A 565 -1.66 -2.35 -24.65
N VAL A 566 -1.86 -3.64 -24.45
CA VAL A 566 -2.88 -4.47 -25.11
C VAL A 566 -3.64 -5.28 -24.07
N THR A 567 -4.90 -5.57 -24.33
CA THR A 567 -5.71 -6.46 -23.47
C THR A 567 -5.76 -7.84 -24.11
N GLY A 568 -5.37 -8.87 -23.38
CA GLY A 568 -5.59 -10.25 -23.78
C GLY A 568 -6.85 -10.82 -23.15
N ALA A 569 -7.50 -11.72 -23.87
CA ALA A 569 -8.62 -12.54 -23.42
C ALA A 569 -8.20 -14.02 -23.42
N ASN A 570 -8.52 -14.74 -22.35
CA ASN A 570 -8.28 -16.18 -22.23
C ASN A 570 -9.55 -16.86 -21.73
N LEU A 571 -9.99 -17.89 -22.45
CA LEU A 571 -11.08 -18.76 -22.04
C LEU A 571 -10.48 -19.97 -21.34
N PHE A 572 -10.66 -20.10 -20.03
CA PHE A 572 -10.18 -21.25 -19.28
C PHE A 572 -11.00 -22.50 -19.60
N SER A 573 -10.39 -23.67 -19.40
CA SER A 573 -11.09 -24.95 -19.47
C SER A 573 -12.30 -25.06 -18.52
N SER A 574 -12.39 -24.21 -17.49
CA SER A 574 -13.57 -24.05 -16.62
C SER A 574 -14.76 -23.35 -17.28
N GLY A 575 -14.58 -22.74 -18.46
CA GLY A 575 -15.55 -21.88 -19.13
C GLY A 575 -15.47 -20.40 -18.70
N GLU A 576 -14.56 -20.05 -17.81
CA GLU A 576 -14.36 -18.67 -17.35
C GLU A 576 -13.54 -17.87 -18.36
N LEU A 577 -14.06 -16.70 -18.77
CA LEU A 577 -13.37 -15.75 -19.63
C LEU A 577 -12.68 -14.68 -18.79
N VAL A 578 -11.36 -14.56 -18.91
CA VAL A 578 -10.55 -13.59 -18.15
C VAL A 578 -9.84 -12.62 -19.08
N PHE A 579 -9.77 -11.37 -18.67
CA PHE A 579 -9.06 -10.29 -19.36
C PHE A 579 -7.82 -9.89 -18.58
N HIS A 580 -6.70 -9.67 -19.29
CA HIS A 580 -5.44 -9.29 -18.69
C HIS A 580 -4.71 -8.22 -19.50
N GLN A 581 -4.25 -7.16 -18.84
CA GLN A 581 -3.48 -6.11 -19.51
C GLN A 581 -2.02 -6.51 -19.66
N MET A 582 -1.48 -6.35 -20.86
CA MET A 582 -0.12 -6.72 -21.20
C MET A 582 0.59 -5.60 -21.96
N THR A 583 1.91 -5.74 -22.10
CA THR A 583 2.73 -4.85 -22.92
C THR A 583 3.21 -5.59 -24.16
N LEU A 584 2.86 -5.05 -25.32
CA LEU A 584 3.33 -5.44 -26.64
C LEU A 584 4.74 -4.86 -26.85
N ASP A 585 5.73 -5.74 -26.98
CA ASP A 585 7.16 -5.39 -27.08
C ASP A 585 7.52 -5.06 -28.54
N ARG A 586 7.38 -6.04 -29.44
CA ARG A 586 7.74 -5.93 -30.86
C ARG A 586 6.98 -6.93 -31.73
N ILE A 587 7.14 -6.82 -33.04
CA ILE A 587 6.79 -7.86 -34.01
C ILE A 587 8.07 -8.54 -34.48
N GLU A 588 8.09 -9.86 -34.45
CA GLU A 588 9.20 -10.70 -34.92
C GLU A 588 8.61 -11.84 -35.77
N ASN A 589 9.00 -11.95 -37.04
CA ASN A 589 8.53 -13.00 -37.96
C ASN A 589 7.00 -13.16 -37.97
N ASN A 590 6.26 -12.07 -38.26
CA ASN A 590 4.79 -12.02 -38.26
C ASN A 590 4.15 -12.52 -36.96
N THR A 591 4.84 -12.33 -35.83
CA THR A 591 4.36 -12.69 -34.49
C THR A 591 4.53 -11.52 -33.54
N PHE A 592 3.46 -11.18 -32.82
CA PHE A 592 3.50 -10.29 -31.68
C PHE A 592 4.26 -10.95 -30.53
N ILE A 593 5.26 -10.24 -30.02
CA ILE A 593 6.01 -10.62 -28.82
C ILE A 593 5.48 -9.78 -27.66
N ILE A 594 4.93 -10.45 -26.64
CA ILE A 594 4.20 -9.83 -25.54
C ILE A 594 4.85 -10.20 -24.22
N GLN A 595 4.98 -9.22 -23.32
CA GLN A 595 5.42 -9.47 -21.95
C GLN A 595 4.37 -10.32 -21.22
N ASN A 596 4.78 -11.50 -20.74
CA ASN A 596 3.89 -12.38 -20.00
C ASN A 596 3.94 -12.06 -18.49
N THR A 597 3.17 -11.10 -18.02
CA THR A 597 3.18 -10.72 -16.60
C THR A 597 2.31 -11.61 -15.69
N ASP A 598 1.74 -12.69 -16.23
CA ASP A 598 0.91 -13.66 -15.52
C ASP A 598 1.52 -15.07 -15.62
N PHE A 599 2.24 -15.49 -14.58
CA PHE A 599 3.03 -16.73 -14.60
C PHE A 599 2.25 -18.00 -14.20
N ASN A 600 1.05 -17.87 -13.64
CA ASN A 600 0.22 -19.04 -13.31
C ASN A 600 -0.48 -19.60 -14.55
N HIS A 601 -0.61 -18.80 -15.62
CA HIS A 601 -1.37 -19.13 -16.81
C HIS A 601 -0.53 -19.05 -18.09
N SER A 602 0.70 -19.57 -18.03
CA SER A 602 1.59 -19.65 -19.19
C SER A 602 0.90 -20.39 -20.34
N PRO A 603 0.88 -19.84 -21.58
CA PRO A 603 0.25 -20.51 -22.70
C PRO A 603 0.89 -21.87 -22.95
N VAL A 604 0.06 -22.88 -23.19
CA VAL A 604 0.50 -24.07 -23.92
C VAL A 604 0.93 -23.59 -25.30
N SER A 605 2.19 -23.79 -25.68
CA SER A 605 2.61 -23.44 -27.03
C SER A 605 2.01 -24.42 -28.02
N VAL A 606 1.11 -23.93 -28.87
CA VAL A 606 0.60 -24.65 -30.04
C VAL A 606 1.51 -24.34 -31.23
N SER A 607 2.18 -25.36 -31.79
CA SER A 607 2.84 -25.25 -33.08
C SER A 607 1.89 -25.73 -34.17
N PHE A 608 1.66 -24.90 -35.19
CA PHE A 608 0.83 -25.28 -36.35
C PHE A 608 1.65 -26.13 -37.31
N THR A 609 1.40 -27.44 -37.32
CA THR A 609 1.75 -28.32 -38.44
C THR A 609 0.47 -28.98 -38.95
N LYS A 610 0.27 -28.97 -40.27
CA LYS A 610 -0.87 -29.61 -40.94
C LYS A 610 -1.09 -31.02 -40.35
N ASN A 611 -2.18 -31.18 -39.60
CA ASN A 611 -2.79 -32.43 -39.12
C ASN A 611 -2.41 -33.04 -37.74
N SER A 612 -1.89 -32.31 -36.74
CA SER A 612 -2.05 -32.75 -35.33
C SER A 612 -1.73 -31.68 -34.28
N TYR A 613 -2.46 -31.72 -33.16
CA TYR A 613 -2.20 -30.91 -31.96
C TYR A 613 -1.28 -31.68 -31.00
N LEU A 614 -0.11 -31.12 -30.68
CA LEU A 614 0.76 -31.62 -29.61
C LEU A 614 0.82 -30.60 -28.47
N LEU A 615 0.04 -30.86 -27.41
CA LEU A 615 0.10 -30.10 -26.16
C LEU A 615 1.39 -30.50 -25.41
N LYS A 616 2.34 -29.57 -25.28
CA LYS A 616 3.50 -29.74 -24.37
C LYS A 616 3.35 -28.81 -23.18
N ASN A 617 3.19 -29.38 -21.99
CA ASN A 617 3.37 -28.67 -20.72
C ASN A 617 4.83 -28.20 -20.64
N SER A 618 5.05 -26.92 -20.91
CA SER A 618 6.38 -26.30 -20.87
C SER A 618 6.46 -25.30 -19.72
N LYS A 619 7.65 -25.16 -19.15
CA LYS A 619 7.95 -24.16 -18.11
C LYS A 619 7.41 -22.78 -18.50
N PRO A 620 6.94 -21.96 -17.54
CA PRO A 620 6.39 -20.65 -17.82
C PRO A 620 7.26 -19.83 -18.77
N LYS A 621 6.71 -19.46 -19.93
CA LYS A 621 7.48 -18.72 -20.93
C LYS A 621 7.50 -17.25 -20.56
N LYS A 622 8.70 -16.68 -20.66
CA LYS A 622 8.98 -15.26 -20.48
C LYS A 622 8.35 -14.33 -21.55
N ALA A 623 7.70 -14.88 -22.57
CA ALA A 623 7.00 -14.09 -23.55
C ALA A 623 5.82 -14.89 -24.09
N ILE A 624 4.69 -14.22 -24.24
CA ILE A 624 3.57 -14.73 -25.02
C ILE A 624 3.85 -14.37 -26.49
N ARG A 625 3.60 -15.33 -27.38
CA ARG A 625 3.79 -15.19 -28.82
C ARG A 625 2.46 -15.42 -29.51
N ILE A 626 1.95 -14.40 -30.20
CA ILE A 626 0.66 -14.46 -30.90
C ILE A 626 0.89 -14.06 -32.36
N GLY A 627 0.52 -14.92 -33.30
CA GLY A 627 0.68 -14.61 -34.73
C GLY A 627 -0.17 -13.41 -35.14
N LEU A 628 0.31 -12.58 -36.06
CA LEU A 628 -0.46 -11.42 -36.57
C LEU A 628 -1.79 -11.85 -37.23
N THR A 629 -1.80 -13.06 -37.79
CA THR A 629 -2.96 -13.70 -38.42
C THR A 629 -3.85 -14.46 -37.44
N ASN A 630 -3.48 -14.56 -36.16
CA ASN A 630 -4.34 -15.19 -35.17
C ASN A 630 -5.63 -14.37 -34.99
N PRO A 631 -6.75 -15.01 -34.63
CA PRO A 631 -7.98 -14.29 -34.36
C PRO A 631 -7.85 -13.32 -33.18
N TYR A 632 -8.56 -12.22 -33.26
CA TYR A 632 -8.73 -11.24 -32.19
C TYR A 632 -10.06 -11.46 -31.47
N TYR A 633 -10.09 -11.21 -30.18
CA TYR A 633 -11.30 -11.32 -29.38
C TYR A 633 -12.22 -10.11 -29.60
N ALA A 634 -13.50 -10.35 -29.87
CA ALA A 634 -14.55 -9.35 -30.06
C ALA A 634 -15.47 -9.28 -28.82
N PRO A 635 -15.28 -8.30 -27.91
CA PRO A 635 -16.11 -8.17 -26.72
C PRO A 635 -17.56 -7.86 -27.05
N PHE A 636 -18.49 -8.42 -26.27
CA PHE A 636 -19.90 -8.03 -26.33
C PHE A 636 -20.07 -6.51 -26.19
N HIS A 637 -21.02 -5.96 -26.96
CA HIS A 637 -21.29 -4.51 -27.04
C HIS A 637 -20.13 -3.64 -27.58
N SER A 638 -19.09 -4.24 -28.17
CA SER A 638 -18.06 -3.51 -28.92
C SER A 638 -18.41 -3.39 -30.40
N ARG A 639 -17.80 -2.41 -31.08
CA ARG A 639 -17.85 -2.33 -32.55
C ARG A 639 -17.30 -3.60 -33.24
N TYR A 640 -16.37 -4.30 -32.59
CA TYR A 640 -15.78 -5.52 -33.12
C TYR A 640 -16.76 -6.70 -33.11
N TYR A 641 -17.66 -6.74 -32.14
CA TYR A 641 -18.74 -7.72 -32.13
C TYR A 641 -19.73 -7.47 -33.28
N GLN A 642 -20.03 -6.20 -33.58
CA GLN A 642 -20.83 -5.86 -34.77
C GLN A 642 -20.12 -6.28 -36.05
N MET A 643 -18.82 -5.98 -36.19
CA MET A 643 -18.01 -6.42 -37.34
C MET A 643 -18.01 -7.95 -37.51
N LEU A 644 -17.87 -8.70 -36.41
CA LEU A 644 -17.93 -10.16 -36.41
C LEU A 644 -19.32 -10.65 -36.87
N TYR A 645 -20.38 -10.10 -36.29
CA TYR A 645 -21.76 -10.48 -36.59
C TYR A 645 -22.12 -10.20 -38.06
N ASP A 646 -21.77 -9.02 -38.56
CA ASP A 646 -22.02 -8.62 -39.94
C ASP A 646 -21.22 -9.49 -40.93
N SER A 647 -19.95 -9.77 -40.64
CA SER A 647 -19.11 -10.67 -41.44
C SER A 647 -19.69 -12.09 -41.50
N LEU A 648 -20.13 -12.63 -40.35
CA LEU A 648 -20.76 -13.95 -40.30
C LEU A 648 -22.05 -14.00 -41.13
N ASN A 649 -22.88 -12.95 -41.05
CA ASN A 649 -24.12 -12.87 -41.82
C ASN A 649 -23.87 -12.72 -43.33
N GLN A 650 -22.87 -11.96 -43.73
CA GLN A 650 -22.60 -11.65 -45.14
C GLN A 650 -21.85 -12.78 -45.84
N THR A 651 -20.82 -13.36 -45.20
CA THR A 651 -19.88 -14.28 -45.85
C THR A 651 -19.86 -15.67 -45.23
N GLY A 652 -20.57 -15.89 -44.11
CA GLY A 652 -20.48 -17.13 -43.33
C GLY A 652 -19.12 -17.37 -42.69
N ARG A 653 -18.26 -16.33 -42.60
CA ARG A 653 -16.89 -16.42 -42.09
C ARG A 653 -16.66 -15.34 -41.04
N ASN A 654 -15.79 -15.63 -40.10
CA ASN A 654 -15.40 -14.71 -39.03
C ASN A 654 -14.20 -13.81 -39.41
N PHE A 655 -14.11 -13.42 -40.67
CA PHE A 655 -12.99 -12.66 -41.23
C PHE A 655 -13.48 -11.34 -41.82
N TYR A 656 -13.02 -10.25 -41.22
CA TYR A 656 -13.35 -8.90 -41.64
C TYR A 656 -12.23 -8.32 -42.51
N ASP A 657 -12.61 -7.74 -43.65
CA ASP A 657 -11.72 -7.03 -44.57
C ASP A 657 -12.47 -5.85 -45.22
N ASP A 658 -12.02 -4.63 -44.95
CA ASP A 658 -12.51 -3.39 -45.59
C ASP A 658 -11.46 -2.76 -46.53
N GLY A 659 -10.38 -3.49 -46.86
CA GLY A 659 -9.24 -3.02 -47.63
C GLY A 659 -8.18 -2.25 -46.83
N THR A 660 -8.49 -1.81 -45.60
CA THR A 660 -7.56 -1.14 -44.68
C THR A 660 -7.25 -2.01 -43.46
N ILE A 661 -8.28 -2.65 -42.91
CA ILE A 661 -8.23 -3.49 -41.72
C ILE A 661 -8.54 -4.92 -42.15
N GLN A 662 -7.57 -5.80 -41.91
CA GLN A 662 -7.71 -7.24 -42.11
C GLN A 662 -7.53 -7.96 -40.79
N MET A 663 -8.56 -8.65 -40.32
CA MET A 663 -8.50 -9.42 -39.09
C MET A 663 -9.54 -10.54 -39.05
N GLN A 664 -9.16 -11.63 -38.42
CA GLN A 664 -10.10 -12.66 -38.00
C GLN A 664 -10.60 -12.34 -36.59
N LEU A 665 -11.89 -12.49 -36.34
CA LEU A 665 -12.52 -12.16 -35.06
C LEU A 665 -13.12 -13.41 -34.41
N VAL A 666 -13.06 -13.50 -33.08
CA VAL A 666 -13.69 -14.56 -32.31
C VAL A 666 -14.43 -14.02 -31.08
N ASN A 667 -15.48 -14.71 -30.67
CA ASN A 667 -16.22 -14.46 -29.44
C ASN A 667 -16.72 -15.80 -28.86
N GLU A 668 -16.72 -15.95 -27.55
CA GLU A 668 -17.08 -17.16 -26.81
C GLU A 668 -18.47 -17.73 -27.19
N SER A 669 -19.38 -16.92 -27.72
CA SER A 669 -20.76 -17.30 -28.07
C SER A 669 -20.99 -17.59 -29.56
N LEU A 670 -20.38 -16.81 -30.47
CA LEU A 670 -20.65 -16.89 -31.91
C LEU A 670 -19.67 -17.81 -32.64
N THR A 671 -18.42 -17.86 -32.17
CA THR A 671 -17.33 -18.59 -32.82
C THR A 671 -16.40 -19.12 -31.75
N TYR A 672 -16.43 -20.43 -31.51
CA TYR A 672 -15.73 -21.02 -30.37
C TYR A 672 -14.27 -20.59 -30.25
N MET A 673 -13.94 -20.03 -29.10
CA MET A 673 -12.56 -19.87 -28.66
C MET A 673 -12.02 -21.24 -28.22
N HIS A 674 -10.76 -21.50 -28.53
CA HIS A 674 -10.02 -22.60 -27.91
C HIS A 674 -9.68 -22.28 -26.45
N ASN A 675 -9.90 -23.27 -25.58
CA ASN A 675 -9.54 -23.18 -24.17
C ASN A 675 -8.03 -23.01 -23.99
N ASP A 676 -7.65 -22.26 -22.96
CA ASP A 676 -6.28 -22.01 -22.53
C ASP A 676 -5.38 -21.38 -23.62
N LEU A 677 -6.01 -20.69 -24.59
CA LEU A 677 -5.35 -19.89 -25.62
C LEU A 677 -5.61 -18.39 -25.41
N TRP A 678 -4.55 -17.58 -25.52
CA TRP A 678 -4.65 -16.13 -25.47
C TRP A 678 -5.04 -15.54 -26.82
N TYR A 679 -6.06 -14.69 -26.80
CA TYR A 679 -6.50 -13.84 -27.90
C TYR A 679 -6.26 -12.38 -27.53
N LEU A 680 -5.99 -11.50 -28.50
CA LEU A 680 -5.88 -10.07 -28.24
C LEU A 680 -7.19 -9.38 -28.56
N LEU A 681 -7.58 -8.41 -27.74
CA LEU A 681 -8.55 -7.41 -28.18
C LEU A 681 -7.89 -6.55 -29.27
N PRO A 682 -8.65 -6.10 -30.29
CA PRO A 682 -8.08 -5.25 -31.34
C PRO A 682 -7.62 -3.87 -30.83
N ASP A 683 -8.15 -3.38 -29.72
CA ASP A 683 -7.75 -2.08 -29.17
C ASP A 683 -6.40 -2.16 -28.43
N ALA A 684 -5.49 -1.27 -28.80
CA ALA A 684 -4.20 -1.08 -28.15
C ALA A 684 -3.95 0.42 -27.90
N TYR A 685 -3.11 0.73 -26.91
CA TYR A 685 -2.84 2.12 -26.52
C TYR A 685 -1.35 2.42 -26.49
N SER A 686 -0.98 3.60 -26.98
CA SER A 686 0.36 4.17 -26.85
C SER A 686 0.30 5.47 -26.05
N LEU A 687 1.35 5.76 -25.30
CA LEU A 687 1.55 7.03 -24.60
C LEU A 687 2.63 7.85 -25.32
N GLN A 688 2.49 9.17 -25.33
CA GLN A 688 3.45 10.11 -25.91
C GLN A 688 3.65 11.30 -24.98
N LEU A 689 4.90 11.71 -24.82
CA LEU A 689 5.25 12.97 -24.16
C LEU A 689 5.69 13.99 -25.21
N LYS A 690 5.32 15.25 -25.04
CA LYS A 690 5.74 16.33 -25.95
C LYS A 690 6.27 17.49 -25.14
N LYS A 691 7.54 17.84 -25.34
CA LYS A 691 8.17 18.98 -24.67
C LYS A 691 7.40 20.28 -24.97
N ILE A 692 7.21 21.12 -23.95
CA ILE A 692 6.61 22.45 -24.07
C ILE A 692 7.68 23.48 -24.46
#